data_AF-A0A378K6X0-F1
#
_entry.id   AF-A0A378K6X0-F1
#
_cell.length_a   1.000
_cell.length_b   1.000
_cell.length_c   1.000
_cell.angle_alpha   90.00
_cell.angle_beta   90.00
_cell.angle_gamma   90.00
#
_symmetry.space_group_name_H-M   'P 1'
#
loop_
_entity.id
_entity.type
_entity.pdbx_description
1 polymer ?
#
loop_
_entity_poly.entity_id
_entity_poly.type
_entity_poly.pdbx_seq_one_letter_code
_entity_poly.pdbx_strand_id
1 'polypeptide(L)'
;MFGFIKKVLDFFGVDQSEDNPSETAVETTDVSTKVKTTDTTQEESSVKTKTVVPTQPGGSVKPETIPPDQQRKHPIKTETTTGTTKQKSPKVTLMDGHVKQYYFARRGETSTHDTSLPPPVKVLSGRSIPLKEIPFETTRNELVQIYLTSIDQFIKSNKLNSVPSQQIASHYLFLRSLANSETDGIKKNQILSLAKPLGNYLASKEPHVWKMINELIEKSEYPIIHYLKNNRAHSNFMLALIHEYHKEPLTKNQSAFVQKFRDSSVFLFPNSIYTAWLAHSYDDDSSFNPMFRERLSTNFYHSTLTDNLLLRTEPKEVTLSSEHHYKKEKGPIDSSFRYQMSSDRLLRIQGRTLLFSTPKKDVVAVKVQKKGEPKSTLEEEFQMADYLLKHQRRLDVHSKLPQPLGQYSVKKSEILEISRGSLDFERFKTLIDDSKDLEVYVYKAPLSYFTYLHDKNQDLEDLTTSVKTNVHDLFVLLREGIVFPQLADIFHTHFGEDEREDKGRYQALVQLLNVLQFQLGRIDKWQKAVEYVNLRSSGLADLGDSLPITSLFTSSDFTKHYFSELLTGGYHPTFFDKSSGTANSLFTGKRRLFGNYLYLNTIAEYLLVIQLTLGSYGDKVTRDMMDKPKKEAVWRELANVMFTSCAEAIHIMTGIPQSRALTLLKQRANIEKHFRQTQFWMTPDYSKLDEDALQMEQYSIYSGEPEYEFTDKLVSGVGLSVDGTHQDLGGYNRESPLRELEKLLYATVTLIEGTMQLDKEFFKQLQQVEKILSGEIKTDANSCFEAVALLLDLARPGCHFQKRLVLSYYEEAKLKYPSAPTDAYDSRFQVVAKTNAAITIQRFWRETRKNLSEKSDIESEKPESERTTDKRLI
;
A
#
# COMPACT_ATOMS: atom_id res chain seq x y z
N MET A 1 -33.31 1.95 -0.34
CA MET A 1 -32.35 1.56 0.71
C MET A 1 -31.37 0.50 0.18
N PHE A 2 -31.72 -0.79 0.13
CA PHE A 2 -30.84 -1.89 -0.34
C PHE A 2 -30.02 -1.60 -1.63
N GLY A 3 -30.66 -1.13 -2.71
CA GLY A 3 -29.96 -0.82 -3.97
C GLY A 3 -28.97 0.36 -3.94
N PHE A 4 -28.93 1.13 -2.84
CA PHE A 4 -27.88 2.13 -2.56
C PHE A 4 -26.76 1.51 -1.72
N ILE A 5 -27.10 0.76 -0.67
CA ILE A 5 -26.14 0.04 0.18
C ILE A 5 -25.29 -0.92 -0.68
N LYS A 6 -25.92 -1.70 -1.57
CA LYS A 6 -25.19 -2.58 -2.50
C LYS A 6 -24.16 -1.80 -3.34
N LYS A 7 -24.53 -0.67 -3.94
CA LYS A 7 -23.59 0.17 -4.73
C LYS A 7 -22.47 0.80 -3.89
N VAL A 8 -22.65 0.93 -2.57
CA VAL A 8 -21.59 1.37 -1.65
C VAL A 8 -20.65 0.20 -1.32
N LEU A 9 -21.18 -1.00 -1.05
CA LEU A 9 -20.39 -2.22 -0.83
C LEU A 9 -19.61 -2.64 -2.08
N ASP A 10 -20.24 -2.57 -3.27
CA ASP A 10 -19.60 -2.78 -4.58
C ASP A 10 -18.41 -1.82 -4.79
N PHE A 11 -18.53 -0.56 -4.34
CA PHE A 11 -17.46 0.45 -4.44
C PHE A 11 -16.31 0.20 -3.44
N PHE A 12 -16.59 -0.41 -2.29
CA PHE A 12 -15.58 -0.79 -1.29
C PHE A 12 -15.00 -2.21 -1.49
N GLY A 13 -15.53 -2.99 -2.43
CA GLY A 13 -15.09 -4.36 -2.70
C GLY A 13 -15.50 -5.40 -1.64
N VAL A 14 -16.56 -5.12 -0.88
CA VAL A 14 -17.09 -6.00 0.18
C VAL A 14 -18.17 -6.90 -0.42
N ASP A 15 -17.75 -8.01 -1.03
CA ASP A 15 -18.64 -8.95 -1.73
C ASP A 15 -19.27 -9.95 -0.74
N GLN A 16 -20.40 -9.56 -0.13
CA GLN A 16 -21.24 -10.48 0.66
C GLN A 16 -21.96 -11.47 -0.26
N SER A 17 -21.32 -12.62 -0.49
CA SER A 17 -21.95 -13.84 -1.03
C SER A 17 -22.33 -14.76 0.13
N GLU A 18 -23.62 -14.89 0.42
CA GLU A 18 -24.16 -15.86 1.36
C GLU A 18 -24.16 -17.27 0.74
N ASP A 19 -23.03 -17.98 0.86
CA ASP A 19 -22.90 -19.41 0.56
C ASP A 19 -22.16 -20.11 1.71
N ASN A 20 -22.76 -20.09 2.91
CA ASN A 20 -22.35 -20.95 4.01
C ASN A 20 -23.01 -22.33 3.85
N PRO A 21 -22.24 -23.43 3.72
CA PRO A 21 -22.81 -24.77 3.82
C PRO A 21 -23.41 -24.97 5.21
N SER A 22 -24.63 -25.49 5.28
CA SER A 22 -25.30 -25.74 6.56
C SER A 22 -24.63 -26.90 7.32
N GLU A 23 -23.98 -26.61 8.44
CA GLU A 23 -23.55 -27.65 9.38
C GLU A 23 -24.78 -28.33 9.99
N THR A 24 -25.02 -29.59 9.60
CA THR A 24 -26.05 -30.42 10.20
C THR A 24 -25.65 -30.82 11.63
N ALA A 25 -26.45 -30.42 12.61
CA ALA A 25 -26.27 -30.83 13.99
C ALA A 25 -26.32 -32.36 14.14
N VAL A 26 -25.42 -32.91 14.96
CA VAL A 26 -25.44 -34.31 15.40
C VAL A 26 -25.46 -34.30 16.93
N GLU A 27 -26.61 -34.63 17.52
CA GLU A 27 -26.75 -34.69 18.98
C GLU A 27 -26.20 -36.00 19.55
N THR A 28 -25.21 -35.85 20.43
CA THR A 28 -25.00 -36.64 21.67
C THR A 28 -24.84 -38.17 21.60
N THR A 29 -23.83 -38.65 22.31
CA THR A 29 -24.06 -39.60 23.43
C THR A 29 -22.92 -39.54 24.43
N ASP A 30 -23.24 -39.51 25.73
CA ASP A 30 -22.25 -39.54 26.82
C ASP A 30 -21.60 -40.91 26.99
N VAL A 31 -20.30 -40.92 27.32
CA VAL A 31 -19.70 -41.98 28.14
C VAL A 31 -18.78 -41.34 29.19
N SER A 32 -19.00 -41.71 30.46
CA SER A 32 -18.33 -41.10 31.61
C SER A 32 -17.10 -41.88 32.10
N THR A 33 -16.08 -41.12 32.51
CA THR A 33 -14.99 -41.45 33.46
C THR A 33 -14.26 -42.81 33.40
N LYS A 34 -12.92 -42.73 33.30
CA LYS A 34 -12.05 -42.99 34.46
C LYS A 34 -10.58 -42.58 34.24
N VAL A 35 -9.95 -42.15 35.33
CA VAL A 35 -8.51 -41.91 35.43
C VAL A 35 -7.83 -43.19 35.92
N LYS A 36 -6.70 -43.57 35.32
CA LYS A 36 -5.61 -44.26 36.03
C LYS A 36 -4.26 -44.05 35.36
N THR A 37 -3.23 -43.89 36.18
CA THR A 37 -1.82 -43.73 35.80
C THR A 37 -1.09 -45.08 35.69
N THR A 38 -0.10 -45.14 34.80
CA THR A 38 1.19 -45.85 35.01
C THR A 38 2.22 -45.38 33.98
N ASP A 39 3.50 -45.52 34.30
CA ASP A 39 4.63 -44.86 33.64
C ASP A 39 5.38 -45.72 32.58
N THR A 40 6.43 -45.10 32.03
CA THR A 40 7.75 -45.66 31.65
C THR A 40 8.07 -46.22 30.23
N THR A 41 9.18 -45.68 29.71
CA THR A 41 10.29 -46.28 28.92
C THR A 41 10.14 -46.67 27.44
N GLN A 42 10.81 -45.84 26.61
CA GLN A 42 11.92 -46.17 25.68
C GLN A 42 11.73 -47.06 24.42
N GLU A 43 12.38 -46.57 23.34
CA GLU A 43 13.18 -47.34 22.35
C GLU A 43 12.48 -48.33 21.39
N GLU A 44 13.02 -48.63 20.20
CA GLU A 44 13.78 -47.82 19.24
C GLU A 44 13.75 -48.53 17.86
N SER A 45 13.85 -47.79 16.75
CA SER A 45 14.15 -48.37 15.42
C SER A 45 13.05 -49.33 14.85
N SER A 46 13.16 -49.94 13.66
CA SER A 46 13.52 -49.39 12.34
C SER A 46 13.16 -50.36 11.18
N VAL A 47 13.31 -49.90 9.93
CA VAL A 47 13.57 -50.70 8.71
C VAL A 47 12.48 -51.66 8.14
N LYS A 48 11.75 -51.12 7.14
CA LYS A 48 11.54 -51.62 5.74
C LYS A 48 10.87 -52.99 5.40
N THR A 49 9.98 -52.86 4.40
CA THR A 49 9.86 -53.59 3.11
C THR A 49 8.86 -54.74 2.83
N LYS A 50 8.17 -54.55 1.68
CA LYS A 50 7.75 -55.51 0.62
C LYS A 50 6.50 -56.38 0.79
N THR A 51 5.39 -55.83 0.27
CA THR A 51 4.76 -56.25 -1.00
C THR A 51 4.73 -57.76 -1.37
N VAL A 52 3.52 -58.33 -1.45
CA VAL A 52 3.15 -59.39 -2.41
C VAL A 52 1.74 -59.14 -2.95
N VAL A 53 1.56 -59.28 -4.27
CA VAL A 53 0.28 -59.42 -4.99
C VAL A 53 0.51 -60.50 -6.06
N PRO A 54 -0.28 -61.60 -6.06
CA PRO A 54 -1.25 -61.85 -7.15
C PRO A 54 -2.52 -62.60 -6.62
N THR A 55 -3.56 -63.01 -7.37
CA THR A 55 -3.83 -63.09 -8.83
C THR A 55 -5.36 -63.04 -9.10
N GLN A 56 -5.81 -62.74 -10.32
CA GLN A 56 -7.17 -63.08 -10.80
C GLN A 56 -7.24 -64.54 -11.30
N PRO A 57 -8.45 -65.15 -11.34
CA PRO A 57 -9.29 -65.20 -12.56
C PRO A 57 -10.77 -64.86 -12.27
N GLY A 58 -11.72 -64.75 -13.21
CA GLY A 58 -11.73 -64.80 -14.69
C GLY A 58 -13.15 -65.11 -15.22
N GLY A 59 -13.60 -64.53 -16.34
CA GLY A 59 -14.98 -64.73 -16.88
C GLY A 59 -15.25 -63.96 -18.18
N SER A 60 -16.25 -64.38 -18.99
CA SER A 60 -16.23 -64.12 -20.45
C SER A 60 -17.58 -63.90 -21.19
N VAL A 61 -17.61 -62.86 -22.06
CA VAL A 61 -17.98 -62.90 -23.51
C VAL A 61 -19.46 -62.78 -24.00
N LYS A 62 -19.76 -61.63 -24.68
CA LYS A 62 -20.59 -61.39 -25.91
C LYS A 62 -22.17 -61.48 -25.84
N PRO A 63 -22.97 -61.14 -26.91
CA PRO A 63 -23.10 -59.79 -27.56
C PRO A 63 -24.54 -59.41 -28.11
N GLU A 64 -24.72 -58.16 -28.60
CA GLU A 64 -25.72 -57.70 -29.65
C GLU A 64 -27.26 -57.92 -29.39
N THR A 65 -28.29 -57.36 -30.06
CA THR A 65 -28.47 -56.50 -31.29
C THR A 65 -29.67 -55.48 -31.12
N ILE A 66 -30.27 -54.94 -32.21
CA ILE A 66 -31.24 -53.79 -32.29
C ILE A 66 -32.54 -54.23 -33.07
N PRO A 67 -33.38 -53.37 -33.75
CA PRO A 67 -34.36 -52.28 -33.41
C PRO A 67 -35.84 -52.82 -33.29
N PRO A 68 -37.02 -52.18 -33.61
CA PRO A 68 -37.42 -50.84 -34.14
C PRO A 68 -38.72 -50.16 -33.52
N ASP A 69 -39.43 -49.33 -34.32
CA ASP A 69 -40.56 -48.39 -34.08
C ASP A 69 -42.02 -48.92 -34.12
N GLN A 70 -43.01 -48.17 -33.51
CA GLN A 70 -44.32 -47.86 -34.17
C GLN A 70 -45.33 -46.86 -33.48
N GLN A 71 -45.56 -45.71 -34.15
CA GLN A 71 -46.83 -45.00 -34.52
C GLN A 71 -48.08 -44.73 -33.59
N ARG A 72 -48.39 -43.42 -33.46
CA ARG A 72 -49.67 -42.68 -33.76
C ARG A 72 -51.01 -42.90 -32.99
N LYS A 73 -51.70 -41.78 -32.67
CA LYS A 73 -53.00 -41.37 -33.28
C LYS A 73 -53.45 -39.89 -33.03
N HIS A 74 -54.36 -39.41 -33.89
CA HIS A 74 -55.02 -38.07 -33.98
C HIS A 74 -56.52 -38.18 -33.56
N PRO A 75 -57.35 -37.11 -33.33
CA PRO A 75 -57.69 -35.91 -34.17
C PRO A 75 -57.70 -34.55 -33.40
N ILE A 76 -57.86 -33.33 -33.97
CA ILE A 76 -58.37 -32.72 -35.24
C ILE A 76 -59.86 -32.32 -35.27
N LYS A 77 -60.11 -30.99 -35.19
CA LYS A 77 -61.07 -30.07 -35.91
C LYS A 77 -60.94 -28.69 -35.22
N THR A 78 -60.73 -27.52 -35.84
CA THR A 78 -61.44 -26.75 -36.91
C THR A 78 -62.90 -26.39 -36.56
N GLU A 79 -63.46 -25.25 -37.00
CA GLU A 79 -62.91 -24.13 -37.80
C GLU A 79 -62.38 -22.99 -36.85
N THR A 80 -62.43 -21.64 -37.01
CA THR A 80 -62.92 -20.65 -38.02
C THR A 80 -62.13 -19.31 -37.87
N THR A 81 -62.51 -18.21 -38.55
CA THR A 81 -61.76 -16.92 -38.64
C THR A 81 -62.52 -15.67 -38.20
N THR A 82 -61.82 -14.65 -37.65
CA THR A 82 -61.79 -13.25 -38.15
C THR A 82 -60.60 -12.47 -37.54
N GLY A 83 -60.19 -11.34 -38.15
CA GLY A 83 -59.04 -10.52 -37.70
C GLY A 83 -59.36 -9.54 -36.55
N THR A 84 -58.45 -8.66 -36.11
CA THR A 84 -57.16 -8.30 -36.72
C THR A 84 -56.21 -7.66 -35.69
N THR A 85 -54.92 -8.05 -35.66
CA THR A 85 -53.89 -7.34 -34.87
C THR A 85 -52.55 -7.33 -35.63
N LYS A 86 -51.94 -6.14 -35.76
CA LYS A 86 -50.66 -5.98 -36.48
C LYS A 86 -49.50 -6.58 -35.69
N GLN A 87 -48.56 -7.21 -36.40
CA GLN A 87 -47.35 -7.78 -35.83
C GLN A 87 -46.53 -6.72 -35.08
N LYS A 88 -46.05 -7.05 -33.87
CA LYS A 88 -44.77 -6.54 -33.37
C LYS A 88 -43.70 -7.53 -33.82
N SER A 89 -42.66 -7.03 -34.50
CA SER A 89 -41.46 -7.81 -34.78
C SER A 89 -40.79 -8.25 -33.46
N PRO A 90 -40.12 -9.42 -33.41
CA PRO A 90 -39.41 -9.84 -32.22
C PRO A 90 -38.31 -8.82 -31.89
N LYS A 91 -38.30 -8.31 -30.64
CA LYS A 91 -37.11 -7.63 -30.13
C LYS A 91 -36.01 -8.67 -30.01
N VAL A 92 -34.97 -8.54 -30.84
CA VAL A 92 -33.70 -9.22 -30.62
C VAL A 92 -33.12 -8.68 -29.31
N THR A 93 -33.11 -9.52 -28.26
CA THR A 93 -32.43 -9.19 -27.02
C THR A 93 -30.93 -9.33 -27.25
N LEU A 94 -30.25 -8.21 -27.51
CA LEU A 94 -28.80 -8.15 -27.43
C LEU A 94 -28.39 -8.54 -26.01
N MET A 95 -27.74 -9.69 -25.85
CA MET A 95 -27.05 -10.02 -24.61
C MET A 95 -25.73 -9.26 -24.60
N ASP A 96 -25.62 -8.35 -23.64
CA ASP A 96 -24.52 -7.38 -23.58
C ASP A 96 -23.22 -8.08 -23.14
N GLY A 97 -22.17 -7.95 -23.94
CA GLY A 97 -20.94 -8.77 -23.87
C GLY A 97 -19.96 -8.36 -22.77
N HIS A 98 -20.46 -7.90 -21.63
CA HIS A 98 -19.64 -7.28 -20.58
C HIS A 98 -18.79 -8.30 -19.82
N VAL A 99 -17.46 -8.24 -20.00
CA VAL A 99 -16.51 -8.98 -19.16
C VAL A 99 -16.53 -8.38 -17.75
N LYS A 100 -16.84 -9.16 -16.71
CA LYS A 100 -16.79 -8.67 -15.32
C LYS A 100 -15.34 -8.37 -14.95
N GLN A 101 -15.05 -7.14 -14.52
CA GLN A 101 -13.75 -6.75 -13.96
C GLN A 101 -13.74 -7.03 -12.45
N TYR A 102 -12.79 -7.83 -11.98
CA TYR A 102 -12.60 -8.21 -10.56
C TYR A 102 -11.27 -8.97 -10.37
N TYR A 103 -10.78 -9.00 -9.14
CA TYR A 103 -9.54 -9.65 -8.74
C TYR A 103 -9.77 -11.09 -8.25
N PHE A 104 -8.74 -11.94 -8.36
CA PHE A 104 -8.75 -13.32 -7.87
C PHE A 104 -8.10 -13.46 -6.47
N ALA A 105 -7.59 -12.38 -5.87
CA ALA A 105 -7.22 -12.34 -4.45
C ALA A 105 -8.36 -11.77 -3.58
N ARG A 106 -8.57 -12.39 -2.41
CA ARG A 106 -9.37 -11.84 -1.29
C ARG A 106 -8.42 -11.48 -0.15
N ARG A 107 -8.66 -10.37 0.54
CA ARG A 107 -7.86 -9.92 1.70
C ARG A 107 -8.70 -9.98 2.97
N GLY A 108 -8.21 -10.71 3.98
CA GLY A 108 -8.81 -10.85 5.30
C GLY A 108 -7.80 -10.56 6.41
N GLU A 109 -8.05 -11.11 7.60
CA GLU A 109 -7.19 -10.98 8.77
C GLU A 109 -7.05 -12.35 9.45
N THR A 110 -5.90 -12.60 10.08
CA THR A 110 -5.56 -13.85 10.77
C THR A 110 -4.95 -13.56 12.14
N SER A 111 -4.82 -14.58 13.01
CA SER A 111 -4.44 -14.36 14.41
C SER A 111 -2.97 -13.95 14.61
N THR A 112 -2.06 -14.51 13.80
CA THR A 112 -0.62 -14.23 13.83
C THR A 112 0.06 -14.65 12.53
N HIS A 113 1.11 -13.92 12.12
CA HIS A 113 2.07 -14.41 11.11
C HIS A 113 3.20 -15.26 11.71
N ASP A 114 3.32 -15.35 13.04
CA ASP A 114 4.38 -16.09 13.73
C ASP A 114 4.13 -17.62 13.70
N THR A 115 4.28 -18.19 12.51
CA THR A 115 4.17 -19.62 12.20
C THR A 115 5.37 -20.04 11.35
N SER A 116 6.06 -21.10 11.78
CA SER A 116 7.27 -21.62 11.11
C SER A 116 8.41 -20.60 10.91
N LEU A 117 8.44 -19.53 11.72
CA LEU A 117 9.50 -18.53 11.73
C LEU A 117 10.80 -19.05 12.38
N PRO A 118 11.95 -18.38 12.15
CA PRO A 118 13.18 -18.61 12.92
C PRO A 118 12.93 -18.51 14.44
N PRO A 119 13.68 -19.24 15.28
CA PRO A 119 13.56 -19.13 16.73
C PRO A 119 13.94 -17.71 17.18
N PRO A 120 13.21 -17.08 18.12
CA PRO A 120 13.49 -15.72 18.59
C PRO A 120 14.74 -15.70 19.50
N VAL A 121 15.91 -15.81 18.91
CA VAL A 121 17.22 -15.93 19.58
C VAL A 121 18.28 -15.19 18.77
N LYS A 122 19.09 -14.34 19.42
CA LYS A 122 20.37 -13.87 18.85
C LYS A 122 21.51 -14.66 19.46
N VAL A 123 22.45 -15.14 18.64
CA VAL A 123 23.67 -15.79 19.10
C VAL A 123 24.81 -14.76 19.10
N LEU A 124 25.49 -14.59 20.24
CA LEU A 124 26.67 -13.73 20.36
C LEU A 124 27.75 -14.43 21.18
N SER A 125 28.97 -14.52 20.63
CA SER A 125 30.10 -15.24 21.24
C SER A 125 29.75 -16.66 21.71
N GLY A 126 28.97 -17.39 20.90
CA GLY A 126 28.45 -18.73 21.22
C GLY A 126 27.28 -18.78 22.21
N ARG A 127 26.93 -17.67 22.88
CA ARG A 127 25.77 -17.60 23.78
C ARG A 127 24.49 -17.27 23.02
N SER A 128 23.49 -18.14 23.15
CA SER A 128 22.11 -17.84 22.78
C SER A 128 21.46 -16.87 23.77
N ILE A 129 20.88 -15.78 23.25
CA ILE A 129 20.11 -14.77 24.00
C ILE A 129 18.68 -14.79 23.45
N PRO A 130 17.68 -15.24 24.24
CA PRO A 130 16.28 -15.22 23.82
C PRO A 130 15.78 -13.78 23.65
N LEU A 131 14.98 -13.56 22.60
CA LEU A 131 14.36 -12.30 22.26
C LEU A 131 12.89 -12.31 22.71
N LYS A 132 12.41 -11.23 23.30
CA LYS A 132 11.02 -11.11 23.79
C LYS A 132 10.35 -9.84 23.27
N GLU A 133 9.05 -9.96 23.00
CA GLU A 133 8.17 -8.84 22.73
C GLU A 133 7.94 -7.97 23.97
N ILE A 134 7.86 -6.66 23.76
CA ILE A 134 7.22 -5.71 24.66
C ILE A 134 5.83 -5.40 24.07
N PRO A 135 4.72 -5.86 24.69
CA PRO A 135 3.40 -5.82 24.06
C PRO A 135 2.91 -4.38 23.92
N PHE A 136 2.69 -3.94 22.67
CA PHE A 136 2.43 -2.54 22.34
C PHE A 136 1.20 -1.99 23.08
N GLU A 137 0.04 -2.61 22.92
CA GLU A 137 -1.23 -2.06 23.40
C GLU A 137 -1.35 -2.10 24.93
N THR A 138 -0.87 -3.17 25.58
CA THR A 138 -0.79 -3.26 27.04
C THR A 138 0.09 -2.15 27.61
N THR A 139 1.31 -1.98 27.07
CA THR A 139 2.27 -0.96 27.53
C THR A 139 1.75 0.46 27.26
N ARG A 140 1.07 0.69 26.12
CA ARG A 140 0.41 1.96 25.79
C ARG A 140 -0.69 2.28 26.80
N ASN A 141 -1.54 1.30 27.12
CA ASN A 141 -2.62 1.49 28.09
C ASN A 141 -2.10 1.75 29.50
N GLU A 142 -1.07 1.03 29.96
CA GLU A 142 -0.39 1.32 31.24
C GLU A 142 0.06 2.78 31.33
N LEU A 143 0.74 3.29 30.29
CA LEU A 143 1.17 4.70 30.23
C LEU A 143 -0.01 5.69 30.26
N VAL A 144 -1.16 5.34 29.67
CA VAL A 144 -2.38 6.16 29.77
C VAL A 144 -2.97 6.12 31.19
N GLN A 145 -2.96 4.98 31.89
CA GLN A 145 -3.41 4.92 33.29
C GLN A 145 -2.48 5.74 34.20
N ILE A 146 -1.16 5.67 34.00
CA ILE A 146 -0.19 6.52 34.72
C ILE A 146 -0.51 8.00 34.46
N TYR A 147 -0.70 8.41 33.19
CA TYR A 147 -1.12 9.77 32.84
C TYR A 147 -2.42 10.22 33.56
N LEU A 148 -3.42 9.35 33.68
CA LEU A 148 -4.66 9.68 34.41
C LEU A 148 -4.39 9.92 35.92
N THR A 149 -3.50 9.13 36.55
CA THR A 149 -3.07 9.41 37.93
C THR A 149 -2.24 10.70 38.04
N SER A 150 -1.41 11.02 37.05
CA SER A 150 -0.67 12.29 36.98
C SER A 150 -1.60 13.50 36.83
N ILE A 151 -2.71 13.38 36.10
CA ILE A 151 -3.76 14.41 36.01
C ILE A 151 -4.44 14.61 37.37
N ASP A 152 -4.83 13.54 38.07
CA ASP A 152 -5.43 13.61 39.41
C ASP A 152 -4.50 14.30 40.41
N GLN A 153 -3.21 13.94 40.42
CA GLN A 153 -2.18 14.57 41.26
C GLN A 153 -1.95 16.05 40.89
N PHE A 154 -1.90 16.38 39.59
CA PHE A 154 -1.78 17.75 39.11
C PHE A 154 -2.95 18.62 39.58
N ILE A 155 -4.18 18.11 39.48
CA ILE A 155 -5.38 18.79 39.98
C ILE A 155 -5.32 18.97 41.50
N LYS A 156 -5.02 17.91 42.26
CA LYS A 156 -4.89 17.95 43.73
C LYS A 156 -3.79 18.89 44.22
N SER A 157 -2.73 19.10 43.43
CA SER A 157 -1.67 20.05 43.75
C SER A 157 -2.12 21.52 43.73
N ASN A 158 -3.26 21.82 43.09
CA ASN A 158 -3.77 23.17 42.79
C ASN A 158 -2.83 24.07 41.96
N LYS A 159 -1.75 23.52 41.36
CA LYS A 159 -0.76 24.26 40.55
C LYS A 159 -1.16 24.43 39.08
N LEU A 160 -2.45 24.48 38.73
CA LEU A 160 -2.90 24.64 37.34
C LEU A 160 -2.33 25.91 36.68
N ASN A 161 -2.00 26.93 37.48
CA ASN A 161 -1.37 28.18 37.04
C ASN A 161 0.13 28.07 36.70
N SER A 162 0.81 26.95 37.00
CA SER A 162 2.24 26.78 36.71
C SER A 162 2.53 26.16 35.33
N VAL A 163 1.50 26.00 34.49
CA VAL A 163 1.55 25.28 33.21
C VAL A 163 0.91 26.15 32.10
N PRO A 164 1.50 26.25 30.89
CA PRO A 164 0.93 27.07 29.82
C PRO A 164 -0.50 26.65 29.42
N SER A 165 -1.36 27.63 29.12
CA SER A 165 -2.77 27.38 28.81
C SER A 165 -3.01 26.48 27.58
N GLN A 166 -2.08 26.45 26.61
CA GLN A 166 -2.12 25.49 25.50
C GLN A 166 -1.94 24.03 25.96
N GLN A 167 -1.11 23.78 26.98
CA GLN A 167 -0.94 22.44 27.54
C GLN A 167 -2.18 22.02 28.36
N ILE A 168 -2.76 22.94 29.14
CA ILE A 168 -4.04 22.70 29.85
C ILE A 168 -5.17 22.41 28.83
N ALA A 169 -5.21 23.12 27.70
CA ALA A 169 -6.12 22.85 26.60
C ALA A 169 -5.93 21.45 25.99
N SER A 170 -4.69 21.04 25.71
CA SER A 170 -4.36 19.68 25.25
C SER A 170 -4.81 18.61 26.25
N HIS A 171 -4.56 18.81 27.55
CA HIS A 171 -5.01 17.89 28.59
C HIS A 171 -6.54 17.76 28.62
N TYR A 172 -7.28 18.87 28.60
CA TYR A 172 -8.74 18.86 28.62
C TYR A 172 -9.34 18.22 27.36
N LEU A 173 -8.87 18.61 26.17
CA LEU A 173 -9.34 18.07 24.89
C LEU A 173 -9.02 16.59 24.74
N PHE A 174 -7.84 16.13 25.20
CA PHE A 174 -7.51 14.71 25.20
C PHE A 174 -8.41 13.92 26.16
N LEU A 175 -8.63 14.39 27.39
CA LEU A 175 -9.52 13.70 28.34
C LEU A 175 -10.97 13.62 27.82
N ARG A 176 -11.48 14.68 27.19
CA ARG A 176 -12.79 14.65 26.50
C ARG A 176 -12.84 13.61 25.39
N SER A 177 -11.83 13.59 24.52
CA SER A 177 -11.74 12.63 23.40
C SER A 177 -11.61 11.18 23.92
N LEU A 178 -10.82 10.96 24.97
CA LEU A 178 -10.63 9.66 25.60
C LEU A 178 -11.92 9.14 26.25
N ALA A 179 -12.65 10.00 26.97
CA ALA A 179 -13.97 9.66 27.53
C ALA A 179 -15.00 9.31 26.45
N ASN A 180 -14.91 9.93 25.27
CA ASN A 180 -15.76 9.62 24.13
C ASN A 180 -15.35 8.32 23.40
N SER A 181 -14.08 7.89 23.50
CA SER A 181 -13.62 6.58 23.00
C SER A 181 -13.85 5.41 23.97
N GLU A 182 -14.20 5.69 25.22
CA GLU A 182 -14.42 4.67 26.25
C GLU A 182 -15.91 4.30 26.35
N THR A 183 -16.19 3.00 26.27
CA THR A 183 -17.55 2.43 26.34
C THR A 183 -17.93 2.03 27.77
N ASP A 184 -16.95 1.82 28.64
CA ASP A 184 -17.16 1.57 30.07
C ASP A 184 -17.66 2.85 30.76
N GLY A 185 -18.94 2.87 31.13
CA GLY A 185 -19.58 4.01 31.76
C GLY A 185 -18.96 4.43 33.11
N ILE A 186 -18.27 3.53 33.82
CA ILE A 186 -17.57 3.89 35.06
C ILE A 186 -16.29 4.67 34.71
N LYS A 187 -15.46 4.13 33.82
CA LYS A 187 -14.22 4.77 33.37
C LYS A 187 -14.50 6.10 32.64
N LYS A 188 -15.52 6.15 31.78
CA LYS A 188 -15.96 7.37 31.09
C LYS A 188 -16.28 8.48 32.11
N ASN A 189 -17.06 8.18 33.14
CA ASN A 189 -17.36 9.14 34.21
C ASN A 189 -16.13 9.53 35.04
N GLN A 190 -15.20 8.60 35.31
CA GLN A 190 -13.92 8.92 35.97
C GLN A 190 -13.09 9.92 35.14
N ILE A 191 -12.91 9.67 33.84
CA ILE A 191 -12.16 10.55 32.93
C ILE A 191 -12.83 11.93 32.83
N LEU A 192 -14.17 12.00 32.73
CA LEU A 192 -14.91 13.27 32.74
C LEU A 192 -14.79 14.02 34.08
N SER A 193 -14.70 13.31 35.21
CA SER A 193 -14.47 13.92 36.53
C SER A 193 -13.09 14.58 36.63
N LEU A 194 -12.07 14.00 36.00
CA LEU A 194 -10.73 14.60 35.86
C LEU A 194 -10.70 15.77 34.87
N ALA A 195 -11.51 15.73 33.80
CA ALA A 195 -11.61 16.83 32.84
C ALA A 195 -12.28 18.08 33.43
N LYS A 196 -13.27 17.92 34.32
CA LYS A 196 -14.12 19.02 34.80
C LYS A 196 -13.35 20.15 35.52
N PRO A 197 -12.40 19.90 36.44
CA PRO A 197 -11.58 20.96 37.06
C PRO A 197 -10.75 21.77 36.04
N LEU A 198 -10.17 21.11 35.04
CA LEU A 198 -9.40 21.75 33.97
C LEU A 198 -10.29 22.68 33.13
N GLY A 199 -11.50 22.22 32.77
CA GLY A 199 -12.49 23.03 32.06
C GLY A 199 -12.96 24.25 32.88
N ASN A 200 -13.24 24.06 34.17
CA ASN A 200 -13.61 25.16 35.08
C ASN A 200 -12.50 26.22 35.18
N TYR A 201 -11.23 25.80 35.27
CA TYR A 201 -10.08 26.70 35.29
C TYR A 201 -9.98 27.49 33.98
N LEU A 202 -10.04 26.81 32.83
CA LEU A 202 -9.97 27.45 31.51
C LEU A 202 -11.12 28.44 31.30
N ALA A 203 -12.36 28.08 31.66
CA ALA A 203 -13.51 28.98 31.57
C ALA A 203 -13.37 30.24 32.45
N SER A 204 -12.74 30.11 33.63
CA SER A 204 -12.56 31.22 34.58
C SER A 204 -11.34 32.12 34.30
N LYS A 205 -10.27 31.56 33.72
CA LYS A 205 -8.95 32.23 33.61
C LYS A 205 -8.46 32.44 32.18
N GLU A 206 -8.90 31.60 31.25
CA GLU A 206 -8.45 31.57 29.85
C GLU A 206 -9.66 31.59 28.86
N PRO A 207 -10.63 32.52 29.01
CA PRO A 207 -11.91 32.44 28.32
C PRO A 207 -11.81 32.47 26.79
N HIS A 208 -10.76 33.08 26.23
CA HIS A 208 -10.47 33.06 24.80
C HIS A 208 -10.08 31.65 24.31
N VAL A 209 -9.20 30.95 25.05
CA VAL A 209 -8.81 29.56 24.76
C VAL A 209 -10.02 28.64 24.99
N TRP A 210 -10.82 28.89 26.03
CA TRP A 210 -12.04 28.15 26.30
C TRP A 210 -13.08 28.26 25.18
N LYS A 211 -13.27 29.43 24.56
CA LYS A 211 -14.16 29.57 23.39
C LYS A 211 -13.71 28.67 22.23
N MET A 212 -12.43 28.77 21.85
CA MET A 212 -11.83 27.94 20.80
C MET A 212 -11.93 26.43 21.11
N ILE A 213 -11.83 26.02 22.38
CA ILE A 213 -12.04 24.63 22.81
C ILE A 213 -13.46 24.14 22.51
N ASN A 214 -14.49 24.95 22.83
CA ASN A 214 -15.89 24.58 22.58
C ASN A 214 -16.19 24.56 21.07
N GLU A 215 -15.63 25.49 20.29
CA GLU A 215 -15.71 25.47 18.82
C GLU A 215 -15.08 24.22 18.17
N LEU A 216 -14.27 23.43 18.89
CA LEU A 216 -13.79 22.11 18.42
C LEU A 216 -14.71 20.98 18.89
N ILE A 217 -15.21 21.04 20.12
CA ILE A 217 -16.13 20.05 20.70
C ILE A 217 -17.47 20.02 19.93
N GLU A 218 -17.98 21.16 19.47
CA GLU A 218 -19.18 21.22 18.63
C GLU A 218 -19.01 20.55 17.26
N LYS A 219 -17.76 20.38 16.80
CA LYS A 219 -17.42 19.85 15.47
C LYS A 219 -17.10 18.35 15.48
N SER A 220 -16.62 17.81 16.59
CA SER A 220 -16.00 16.48 16.68
C SER A 220 -16.11 15.92 18.10
N GLU A 221 -16.37 14.61 18.24
CA GLU A 221 -16.25 13.90 19.52
C GLU A 221 -14.80 13.51 19.85
N TYR A 222 -13.88 13.61 18.89
CA TYR A 222 -12.44 13.52 19.11
C TYR A 222 -11.73 14.87 18.90
N PRO A 223 -12.13 15.97 19.56
CA PRO A 223 -11.67 17.33 19.24
C PRO A 223 -10.17 17.56 19.43
N ILE A 224 -9.46 16.67 20.16
CA ILE A 224 -8.00 16.68 20.23
C ILE A 224 -7.33 16.53 18.85
N ILE A 225 -7.94 15.78 17.92
CA ILE A 225 -7.32 15.50 16.61
C ILE A 225 -7.21 16.78 15.78
N HIS A 226 -8.24 17.62 15.83
CA HIS A 226 -8.25 18.93 15.16
C HIS A 226 -7.33 19.95 15.86
N TYR A 227 -7.19 19.89 17.18
CA TYR A 227 -6.29 20.77 17.91
C TYR A 227 -4.81 20.52 17.60
N LEU A 228 -4.46 19.27 17.25
CA LEU A 228 -3.11 18.80 16.95
C LEU A 228 -2.82 18.64 15.43
N LYS A 229 -3.58 19.33 14.55
CA LYS A 229 -3.27 19.48 13.10
C LYS A 229 -2.09 20.43 12.79
N ASN A 230 -1.18 20.64 13.73
CA ASN A 230 -0.05 21.59 13.63
C ASN A 230 1.03 21.27 14.69
N ASN A 231 2.03 22.15 14.80
CA ASN A 231 3.21 22.00 15.64
C ASN A 231 2.94 21.77 17.14
N ARG A 232 1.71 22.00 17.65
CA ARG A 232 1.31 21.56 19.00
C ARG A 232 1.51 20.06 19.22
N ALA A 233 1.44 19.26 18.17
CA ALA A 233 1.71 17.82 18.22
C ALA A 233 3.14 17.49 18.72
N HIS A 234 4.13 18.37 18.52
CA HIS A 234 5.51 18.16 18.98
C HIS A 234 5.66 18.42 20.50
N SER A 235 4.70 19.09 21.13
CA SER A 235 4.65 19.25 22.57
C SER A 235 4.10 17.96 23.19
N ASN A 236 4.97 17.10 23.71
CA ASN A 236 4.57 15.86 24.36
C ASN A 236 4.03 16.11 25.79
N PHE A 237 2.87 16.77 25.85
CA PHE A 237 2.18 17.13 27.08
C PHE A 237 1.88 15.92 27.99
N MET A 238 1.70 14.72 27.42
CA MET A 238 1.44 13.51 28.21
C MET A 238 2.71 13.06 28.95
N LEU A 239 3.83 12.88 28.25
CA LEU A 239 5.08 12.45 28.89
C LEU A 239 5.66 13.52 29.81
N ALA A 240 5.51 14.81 29.48
CA ALA A 240 5.91 15.91 30.37
C ALA A 240 5.16 15.87 31.71
N LEU A 241 3.85 15.59 31.69
CA LEU A 241 3.05 15.47 32.92
C LEU A 241 3.38 14.20 33.72
N ILE A 242 3.61 13.07 33.04
CA ILE A 242 4.07 11.83 33.69
C ILE A 242 5.40 12.10 34.42
N HIS A 243 6.39 12.67 33.74
CA HIS A 243 7.69 13.00 34.35
C HIS A 243 7.57 13.96 35.54
N GLU A 244 6.67 14.94 35.48
CA GLU A 244 6.49 15.88 36.60
C GLU A 244 5.72 15.27 37.78
N TYR A 245 4.74 14.39 37.59
CA TYR A 245 3.89 13.93 38.71
C TYR A 245 4.13 12.48 39.14
N HIS A 246 4.43 11.55 38.23
CA HIS A 246 4.76 10.16 38.58
C HIS A 246 6.17 10.08 39.16
N LYS A 247 6.28 10.12 40.50
CA LYS A 247 7.56 10.10 41.24
C LYS A 247 8.17 8.71 41.42
N GLU A 248 7.75 7.72 40.64
CA GLU A 248 8.27 6.35 40.63
C GLU A 248 9.00 6.05 39.30
N PRO A 249 9.97 5.12 39.29
CA PRO A 249 10.59 4.70 38.03
C PRO A 249 9.61 3.90 37.16
N LEU A 250 9.42 4.33 35.91
CA LEU A 250 8.66 3.58 34.90
C LEU A 250 9.21 2.16 34.73
N THR A 251 8.35 1.19 34.40
CA THR A 251 8.81 -0.18 34.12
C THR A 251 9.72 -0.22 32.89
N LYS A 252 10.52 -1.29 32.73
CA LYS A 252 11.41 -1.43 31.56
C LYS A 252 10.64 -1.40 30.23
N ASN A 253 9.43 -1.96 30.21
CA ASN A 253 8.53 -1.94 29.05
C ASN A 253 8.06 -0.53 28.73
N GLN A 254 7.53 0.19 29.73
CA GLN A 254 7.08 1.57 29.62
C GLN A 254 8.23 2.50 29.17
N SER A 255 9.43 2.32 29.74
CA SER A 255 10.64 3.06 29.37
C SER A 255 11.04 2.82 27.92
N ALA A 256 10.99 1.58 27.43
CA ALA A 256 11.30 1.25 26.04
C ALA A 256 10.24 1.79 25.05
N PHE A 257 8.96 1.78 25.43
CA PHE A 257 7.88 2.41 24.65
C PHE A 257 8.12 3.93 24.55
N VAL A 258 8.37 4.58 25.69
CA VAL A 258 8.70 6.02 25.77
C VAL A 258 9.93 6.36 24.94
N GLN A 259 11.00 5.56 25.00
CA GLN A 259 12.21 5.79 24.21
C GLN A 259 11.96 5.75 22.70
N LYS A 260 11.07 4.86 22.23
CA LYS A 260 10.71 4.73 20.81
C LYS A 260 9.67 5.76 20.33
N PHE A 261 8.82 6.26 21.23
CA PHE A 261 7.66 7.10 20.90
C PHE A 261 7.66 8.43 21.67
N ARG A 262 8.83 9.04 21.85
CA ARG A 262 9.01 10.29 22.60
C ARG A 262 8.49 11.53 21.88
N ASP A 263 8.40 11.50 20.54
CA ASP A 263 8.32 12.71 19.70
C ASP A 263 6.94 13.40 19.72
N SER A 264 5.90 12.73 20.24
CA SER A 264 4.56 13.30 20.38
C SER A 264 3.65 12.53 21.34
N SER A 265 2.73 13.23 22.02
CA SER A 265 1.67 12.62 22.84
C SER A 265 0.77 11.66 22.04
N VAL A 266 0.60 11.88 20.72
CA VAL A 266 -0.39 11.17 19.90
C VAL A 266 -0.14 9.66 19.87
N PHE A 267 1.12 9.22 20.05
CA PHE A 267 1.50 7.81 20.09
C PHE A 267 0.89 7.04 21.28
N LEU A 268 0.42 7.74 22.32
CA LEU A 268 -0.28 7.16 23.46
C LEU A 268 -1.80 7.07 23.25
N PHE A 269 -2.36 7.69 22.22
CA PHE A 269 -3.81 7.68 21.97
C PHE A 269 -4.32 6.26 21.66
N PRO A 270 -5.57 5.92 22.03
CA PRO A 270 -6.20 4.66 21.62
C PRO A 270 -6.44 4.62 20.10
N ASN A 271 -6.65 3.42 19.55
CA ASN A 271 -6.59 3.16 18.10
C ASN A 271 -7.51 4.05 17.26
N SER A 272 -8.77 4.25 17.64
CA SER A 272 -9.71 5.10 16.91
C SER A 272 -9.23 6.56 16.80
N ILE A 273 -8.82 7.15 17.93
CA ILE A 273 -8.33 8.54 18.00
C ILE A 273 -7.00 8.68 17.25
N TYR A 274 -6.08 7.73 17.39
CA TYR A 274 -4.79 7.77 16.69
C TYR A 274 -4.97 7.70 15.17
N THR A 275 -5.75 6.73 14.68
CA THR A 275 -5.99 6.52 13.24
C THR A 275 -6.74 7.70 12.62
N ALA A 276 -7.74 8.25 13.33
CA ALA A 276 -8.43 9.47 12.93
C ALA A 276 -7.47 10.67 12.86
N TRP A 277 -6.67 10.93 13.91
CA TRP A 277 -5.68 12.01 13.88
C TRP A 277 -4.68 11.85 12.73
N LEU A 278 -4.14 10.65 12.54
CA LEU A 278 -3.11 10.40 11.52
C LEU A 278 -3.67 10.69 10.13
N ALA A 279 -4.85 10.19 9.79
CA ALA A 279 -5.50 10.45 8.52
C ALA A 279 -5.87 11.94 8.33
N HIS A 280 -6.52 12.56 9.32
CA HIS A 280 -6.90 13.98 9.26
C HIS A 280 -5.67 14.92 9.33
N SER A 281 -4.48 14.44 9.69
CA SER A 281 -3.24 15.23 9.65
C SER A 281 -2.76 15.58 8.23
N TYR A 282 -3.31 14.94 7.19
CA TYR A 282 -3.00 15.22 5.77
C TYR A 282 -4.03 16.14 5.09
N ASP A 283 -5.10 16.53 5.79
CA ASP A 283 -6.21 17.34 5.27
C ASP A 283 -5.79 18.82 5.06
N ASP A 284 -6.50 19.56 4.21
CA ASP A 284 -6.06 20.89 3.69
C ASP A 284 -5.90 21.98 4.79
N ASP A 285 -6.50 21.79 5.96
CA ASP A 285 -6.40 22.65 7.15
C ASP A 285 -5.21 22.29 8.08
N SER A 286 -4.41 21.28 7.72
CA SER A 286 -3.30 20.78 8.53
C SER A 286 -1.94 21.34 8.12
N SER A 287 -1.27 21.99 9.08
CA SER A 287 0.14 22.37 8.97
C SER A 287 1.08 21.40 9.70
N PHE A 288 0.59 20.22 10.10
CA PHE A 288 1.42 19.20 10.75
C PHE A 288 2.48 18.63 9.81
N ASN A 289 3.76 18.81 10.18
CA ASN A 289 4.94 18.25 9.54
C ASN A 289 5.67 17.36 10.58
N PRO A 290 6.03 16.09 10.29
CA PRO A 290 6.68 15.20 11.24
C PRO A 290 8.19 15.48 11.39
N MET A 291 8.52 16.76 11.64
CA MET A 291 9.86 17.28 11.83
C MET A 291 9.83 18.40 12.87
N PHE A 292 10.76 18.38 13.82
CA PHE A 292 10.97 19.48 14.77
C PHE A 292 12.46 19.72 15.02
N ARG A 293 12.79 20.95 15.45
CA ARG A 293 14.15 21.33 15.83
C ARG A 293 14.24 21.40 17.36
N GLU A 294 15.17 20.64 17.94
CA GLU A 294 15.48 20.67 19.37
C GLU A 294 16.95 21.06 19.55
N ARG A 295 17.19 22.18 20.24
CA ARG A 295 18.51 22.84 20.27
C ARG A 295 18.96 23.18 18.84
N LEU A 296 20.00 22.51 18.34
CA LEU A 296 20.48 22.66 16.95
C LEU A 296 20.10 21.46 16.06
N SER A 297 19.75 20.31 16.65
CA SER A 297 19.42 19.09 15.92
C SER A 297 18.00 19.14 15.35
N THR A 298 17.81 18.53 14.18
CA THR A 298 16.49 18.36 13.56
C THR A 298 16.10 16.90 13.61
N ASN A 299 14.98 16.60 14.26
CA ASN A 299 14.44 15.24 14.42
C ASN A 299 13.32 15.02 13.41
N PHE A 300 13.44 13.97 12.60
CA PHE A 300 12.45 13.54 11.61
C PHE A 300 11.84 12.20 12.06
N TYR A 301 10.52 12.11 12.12
CA TYR A 301 9.82 10.94 12.71
C TYR A 301 8.62 10.46 11.87
N HIS A 302 8.64 10.70 10.55
CA HIS A 302 7.66 10.19 9.59
C HIS A 302 7.58 8.64 9.59
N SER A 303 8.71 7.96 9.74
CA SER A 303 8.77 6.50 9.91
C SER A 303 8.10 6.05 11.22
N THR A 304 8.30 6.78 12.32
CA THR A 304 7.67 6.53 13.63
C THR A 304 6.14 6.60 13.57
N LEU A 305 5.55 7.47 12.72
CA LEU A 305 4.11 7.47 12.47
C LEU A 305 3.64 6.13 11.87
N THR A 306 4.37 5.65 10.86
CA THR A 306 4.03 4.39 10.17
C THR A 306 4.17 3.20 11.11
N ASP A 307 5.20 3.18 11.95
CA ASP A 307 5.44 2.09 12.90
C ASP A 307 4.42 2.07 14.05
N ASN A 308 4.01 3.24 14.56
CA ASN A 308 2.97 3.31 15.59
C ASN A 308 1.58 2.93 15.04
N LEU A 309 1.32 3.17 13.74
CA LEU A 309 0.14 2.66 13.06
C LEU A 309 0.20 1.12 12.92
N LEU A 310 1.29 0.59 12.36
CA LEU A 310 1.40 -0.84 12.04
C LEU A 310 1.31 -1.74 13.27
N LEU A 311 1.92 -1.35 14.40
CA LEU A 311 1.84 -2.11 15.67
C LEU A 311 0.42 -2.18 16.28
N ARG A 312 -0.56 -1.44 15.74
CA ARG A 312 -1.98 -1.49 16.11
C ARG A 312 -2.83 -2.33 15.16
N THR A 313 -2.27 -2.73 14.01
CA THR A 313 -3.02 -3.46 12.98
C THR A 313 -3.14 -4.94 13.32
N GLU A 314 -4.15 -5.61 12.77
CA GLU A 314 -4.19 -7.06 12.79
C GLU A 314 -3.38 -7.66 11.63
N PRO A 315 -2.87 -8.89 11.77
CA PRO A 315 -2.14 -9.59 10.72
C PRO A 315 -3.04 -9.80 9.50
N LYS A 316 -2.71 -9.18 8.37
CA LYS A 316 -3.50 -9.34 7.13
C LYS A 316 -3.24 -10.72 6.54
N GLU A 317 -4.27 -11.34 5.98
CA GLU A 317 -4.15 -12.58 5.20
C GLU A 317 -4.64 -12.34 3.76
N VAL A 318 -4.06 -13.06 2.80
CA VAL A 318 -4.49 -13.02 1.40
C VAL A 318 -4.80 -14.43 0.90
N THR A 319 -6.05 -14.67 0.52
CA THR A 319 -6.50 -15.92 -0.07
C THR A 319 -6.56 -15.79 -1.59
N LEU A 320 -5.76 -16.57 -2.31
CA LEU A 320 -5.81 -16.65 -3.78
C LEU A 320 -6.88 -17.66 -4.22
N SER A 321 -7.72 -17.28 -5.17
CA SER A 321 -8.75 -18.13 -5.80
C SER A 321 -8.16 -19.38 -6.45
N SER A 322 -8.96 -20.45 -6.57
CA SER A 322 -8.59 -21.66 -7.32
C SER A 322 -8.25 -21.41 -8.80
N GLU A 323 -8.81 -20.35 -9.39
CA GLU A 323 -8.51 -19.92 -10.76
C GLU A 323 -7.26 -19.02 -10.89
N HIS A 324 -6.61 -18.67 -9.77
CA HIS A 324 -5.40 -17.85 -9.80
C HIS A 324 -4.18 -18.61 -10.35
N HIS A 325 -3.27 -17.90 -11.02
CA HIS A 325 -2.07 -18.45 -11.66
C HIS A 325 -1.22 -19.37 -10.76
N TYR A 326 -1.05 -19.01 -9.48
CA TYR A 326 -0.31 -19.79 -8.46
C TYR A 326 -1.17 -20.81 -7.68
N LYS A 327 -2.38 -21.14 -8.17
CA LYS A 327 -3.31 -22.09 -7.53
C LYS A 327 -3.90 -23.11 -8.51
N LYS A 328 -4.20 -22.67 -9.73
CA LYS A 328 -4.70 -23.54 -10.79
C LYS A 328 -3.58 -24.48 -11.26
N GLU A 329 -3.79 -25.78 -11.17
CA GLU A 329 -2.91 -26.76 -11.81
C GLU A 329 -3.00 -26.60 -13.33
N LYS A 330 -1.85 -26.60 -14.00
CA LYS A 330 -1.72 -26.35 -15.45
C LYS A 330 -1.11 -27.57 -16.12
N GLY A 331 -1.58 -27.89 -17.32
CA GLY A 331 -0.90 -28.87 -18.17
C GLY A 331 0.47 -28.36 -18.65
N PRO A 332 1.34 -29.25 -19.16
CA PRO A 332 2.58 -28.86 -19.81
C PRO A 332 2.36 -27.88 -20.97
N ILE A 333 3.34 -27.03 -21.23
CA ILE A 333 3.31 -26.07 -22.35
C ILE A 333 3.25 -26.82 -23.69
N ASP A 334 2.30 -26.47 -24.56
CA ASP A 334 2.30 -26.91 -25.95
C ASP A 334 3.42 -26.19 -26.73
N SER A 335 4.58 -26.84 -26.77
CA SER A 335 5.70 -26.46 -27.61
C SER A 335 5.75 -27.29 -28.88
N SER A 336 4.65 -27.33 -29.64
CA SER A 336 4.62 -27.82 -31.04
C SER A 336 5.24 -26.83 -32.03
N PHE A 337 5.12 -25.51 -31.79
CA PHE A 337 5.71 -24.47 -32.64
C PHE A 337 7.23 -24.36 -32.48
N ARG A 338 7.96 -24.18 -33.59
CA ARG A 338 9.41 -23.90 -33.62
C ARG A 338 9.69 -22.69 -34.50
N TYR A 339 10.37 -21.69 -33.94
CA TYR A 339 10.92 -20.57 -34.70
C TYR A 339 12.25 -20.96 -35.32
N GLN A 340 12.34 -20.90 -36.65
CA GLN A 340 13.59 -21.08 -37.40
C GLN A 340 14.36 -19.76 -37.39
N MET A 341 15.51 -19.75 -36.70
CA MET A 341 16.36 -18.56 -36.60
C MET A 341 17.09 -18.28 -37.92
N SER A 342 17.30 -17.00 -38.24
CA SER A 342 18.04 -16.54 -39.43
C SER A 342 18.90 -15.34 -39.05
N SER A 343 20.20 -15.42 -39.35
CA SER A 343 21.18 -14.34 -39.19
C SER A 343 20.71 -13.04 -39.82
N ASP A 344 20.13 -13.14 -41.02
CA ASP A 344 19.76 -12.03 -41.89
C ASP A 344 18.61 -11.18 -41.32
N ARG A 345 17.97 -11.66 -40.24
CA ARG A 345 16.90 -10.97 -39.51
C ARG A 345 17.30 -10.53 -38.10
N LEU A 346 18.48 -10.93 -37.61
CA LEU A 346 18.97 -10.55 -36.29
C LEU A 346 19.25 -9.04 -36.25
N LEU A 347 18.46 -8.31 -35.47
CA LEU A 347 18.58 -6.86 -35.32
C LEU A 347 19.74 -6.49 -34.38
N ARG A 348 19.77 -7.13 -33.21
CA ARG A 348 20.80 -6.99 -32.16
C ARG A 348 20.61 -8.04 -31.08
N ILE A 349 21.55 -8.11 -30.14
CA ILE A 349 21.42 -8.84 -28.89
C ILE A 349 21.03 -7.86 -27.78
N GLN A 350 20.31 -8.31 -26.75
CA GLN A 350 20.04 -7.56 -25.53
C GLN A 350 20.24 -8.50 -24.32
N GLY A 351 21.40 -8.38 -23.66
CA GLY A 351 21.82 -9.30 -22.62
C GLY A 351 21.96 -10.73 -23.15
N ARG A 352 20.98 -11.59 -22.84
CA ARG A 352 20.87 -12.99 -23.25
C ARG A 352 19.75 -13.27 -24.26
N THR A 353 19.16 -12.22 -24.83
CA THR A 353 18.02 -12.30 -25.74
C THR A 353 18.43 -11.88 -27.15
N LEU A 354 18.20 -12.75 -28.13
CA LEU A 354 18.39 -12.47 -29.56
C LEU A 354 17.10 -11.83 -30.11
N LEU A 355 17.21 -10.68 -30.79
CA LEU A 355 16.06 -9.93 -31.32
C LEU A 355 15.98 -10.03 -32.85
N PHE A 356 14.91 -10.62 -33.38
CA PHE A 356 14.71 -10.83 -34.81
C PHE A 356 13.58 -9.96 -35.36
N SER A 357 13.83 -9.37 -36.53
CA SER A 357 12.86 -8.58 -37.29
C SER A 357 11.73 -9.44 -37.89
N THR A 358 10.53 -8.88 -38.01
CA THR A 358 9.42 -9.47 -38.77
C THR A 358 8.88 -8.52 -39.85
N PRO A 359 8.18 -9.04 -40.88
CA PRO A 359 7.51 -8.23 -41.89
C PRO A 359 6.42 -7.28 -41.34
N LYS A 360 6.03 -7.41 -40.07
CA LYS A 360 4.96 -6.60 -39.43
C LYS A 360 5.50 -5.46 -38.56
N LYS A 361 6.82 -5.19 -38.58
CA LYS A 361 7.52 -4.21 -37.72
C LYS A 361 7.47 -4.50 -36.22
N ASP A 362 6.96 -5.67 -35.83
CA ASP A 362 7.15 -6.23 -34.49
C ASP A 362 8.42 -7.09 -34.45
N VAL A 363 8.80 -7.55 -33.25
CA VAL A 363 10.04 -8.30 -33.00
C VAL A 363 9.69 -9.69 -32.46
N VAL A 364 10.36 -10.72 -32.96
CA VAL A 364 10.44 -12.03 -32.31
C VAL A 364 11.71 -12.07 -31.47
N ALA A 365 11.57 -12.40 -30.19
CA ALA A 365 12.68 -12.52 -29.26
C ALA A 365 12.91 -13.98 -28.87
N VAL A 366 14.17 -14.39 -28.83
CA VAL A 366 14.61 -15.70 -28.33
C VAL A 366 15.47 -15.44 -27.09
N LYS A 367 14.90 -15.66 -25.91
CA LYS A 367 15.57 -15.53 -24.61
C LYS A 367 16.24 -16.86 -24.29
N VAL A 368 17.55 -16.85 -24.12
CA VAL A 368 18.37 -18.05 -23.89
C VAL A 368 18.65 -18.23 -22.40
N GLN A 369 18.63 -19.48 -21.93
CA GLN A 369 18.98 -19.88 -20.57
C GLN A 369 20.33 -19.28 -20.09
N LYS A 370 20.31 -18.57 -18.95
CA LYS A 370 21.53 -18.02 -18.32
C LYS A 370 22.24 -19.09 -17.48
N LYS A 371 23.53 -18.88 -17.20
CA LYS A 371 24.30 -19.77 -16.31
C LYS A 371 23.59 -20.00 -14.98
N GLY A 372 23.36 -21.26 -14.63
CA GLY A 372 22.72 -21.66 -13.36
C GLY A 372 21.21 -21.43 -13.27
N GLU A 373 20.53 -21.02 -14.34
CA GLU A 373 19.07 -20.88 -14.35
C GLU A 373 18.37 -22.21 -14.67
N PRO A 374 17.34 -22.61 -13.90
CA PRO A 374 16.55 -23.81 -14.20
C PRO A 374 15.53 -23.56 -15.32
N LYS A 375 15.19 -24.61 -16.06
CA LYS A 375 14.13 -24.59 -17.10
C LYS A 375 12.82 -23.96 -16.62
N SER A 376 12.47 -24.20 -15.36
CA SER A 376 11.25 -23.69 -14.73
C SER A 376 11.10 -22.17 -14.76
N THR A 377 12.19 -21.39 -14.76
CA THR A 377 12.11 -19.92 -14.88
C THR A 377 11.59 -19.48 -16.26
N LEU A 378 12.00 -20.18 -17.32
CA LEU A 378 11.53 -19.92 -18.69
C LEU A 378 10.11 -20.47 -18.93
N GLU A 379 9.73 -21.54 -18.23
CA GLU A 379 8.36 -22.07 -18.24
C GLU A 379 7.40 -21.13 -17.49
N GLU A 380 7.81 -20.57 -16.36
CA GLU A 380 7.01 -19.63 -15.56
C GLU A 380 6.79 -18.30 -16.31
N GLU A 381 7.81 -17.77 -16.98
CA GLU A 381 7.67 -16.57 -17.82
C GLU A 381 6.67 -16.77 -18.97
N PHE A 382 6.71 -17.94 -19.64
CA PHE A 382 5.72 -18.31 -20.66
C PHE A 382 4.31 -18.37 -20.05
N GLN A 383 4.14 -19.06 -18.93
CA GLN A 383 2.83 -19.23 -18.30
C GLN A 383 2.25 -17.92 -17.76
N MET A 384 3.09 -17.04 -17.20
CA MET A 384 2.65 -15.73 -16.70
C MET A 384 2.23 -14.81 -17.85
N ALA A 385 2.95 -14.84 -18.98
CA ALA A 385 2.55 -14.08 -20.17
C ALA A 385 1.19 -14.56 -20.73
N ASP A 386 0.97 -15.87 -20.82
CA ASP A 386 -0.34 -16.43 -21.22
C ASP A 386 -1.47 -16.07 -20.24
N TYR A 387 -1.23 -16.23 -18.92
CA TYR A 387 -2.20 -15.86 -17.88
C TYR A 387 -2.61 -14.38 -17.96
N LEU A 388 -1.64 -13.49 -18.09
CA LEU A 388 -1.89 -12.04 -18.14
C LEU A 388 -2.59 -11.63 -19.45
N LEU A 389 -2.24 -12.22 -20.60
CA LEU A 389 -2.97 -11.99 -21.86
C LEU A 389 -4.43 -12.47 -21.76
N LYS A 390 -4.64 -13.69 -21.25
CA LYS A 390 -5.96 -14.29 -21.03
C LYS A 390 -6.85 -13.46 -20.09
N HIS A 391 -6.25 -12.81 -19.09
CA HIS A 391 -6.98 -12.02 -18.10
C HIS A 391 -6.85 -10.50 -18.26
N GLN A 392 -6.20 -9.99 -19.30
CA GLN A 392 -5.97 -8.57 -19.55
C GLN A 392 -7.26 -7.74 -19.47
N ARG A 393 -8.36 -8.23 -20.07
CA ARG A 393 -9.69 -7.58 -20.03
C ARG A 393 -10.40 -7.65 -18.67
N ARG A 394 -10.08 -8.61 -17.80
CA ARG A 394 -10.63 -8.72 -16.43
C ARG A 394 -9.92 -7.75 -15.48
N LEU A 395 -8.62 -7.59 -15.67
CA LEU A 395 -7.74 -6.79 -14.81
C LEU A 395 -7.58 -5.34 -15.28
N ASP A 396 -7.94 -5.04 -16.53
CA ASP A 396 -7.66 -3.77 -17.21
C ASP A 396 -6.15 -3.46 -17.29
N VAL A 397 -5.33 -4.47 -17.58
CA VAL A 397 -3.86 -4.29 -17.73
C VAL A 397 -3.57 -3.47 -18.99
N HIS A 398 -2.90 -2.33 -18.86
CA HIS A 398 -2.66 -1.37 -19.94
C HIS A 398 -1.41 -1.70 -20.78
N SER A 399 -0.50 -2.51 -20.24
CA SER A 399 0.73 -2.97 -20.89
C SER A 399 0.45 -3.68 -22.22
N LYS A 400 1.30 -3.41 -23.21
CA LYS A 400 1.35 -4.15 -24.49
C LYS A 400 2.15 -5.44 -24.29
N LEU A 401 1.55 -6.38 -23.57
CA LEU A 401 2.12 -7.66 -23.12
C LEU A 401 2.77 -8.47 -24.27
N PRO A 402 3.86 -9.21 -24.00
CA PRO A 402 4.49 -10.09 -24.98
C PRO A 402 3.63 -11.33 -25.24
N GLN A 403 3.47 -11.71 -26.52
CA GLN A 403 2.81 -12.96 -26.91
C GLN A 403 3.81 -14.12 -26.81
N PRO A 404 3.64 -15.09 -25.89
CA PRO A 404 4.45 -16.31 -25.87
C PRO A 404 4.19 -17.14 -27.13
N LEU A 405 5.24 -17.79 -27.66
CA LEU A 405 5.20 -18.61 -28.89
C LEU A 405 5.74 -20.04 -28.70
N GLY A 406 6.65 -20.27 -27.75
CA GLY A 406 7.11 -21.62 -27.41
C GLY A 406 8.25 -21.62 -26.37
N GLN A 407 8.39 -22.73 -25.65
CA GLN A 407 9.50 -23.01 -24.73
C GLN A 407 10.12 -24.38 -25.10
N TYR A 408 11.38 -24.40 -25.54
CA TYR A 408 12.02 -25.64 -26.01
C TYR A 408 13.55 -25.59 -25.97
N SER A 409 14.21 -26.74 -26.11
CA SER A 409 15.67 -26.86 -26.18
C SER A 409 16.22 -26.59 -27.59
N VAL A 410 17.38 -25.92 -27.67
CA VAL A 410 18.13 -25.62 -28.91
C VAL A 410 19.62 -25.88 -28.69
N LYS A 411 20.34 -26.30 -29.73
CA LYS A 411 21.79 -26.55 -29.63
C LYS A 411 22.57 -25.25 -29.43
N LYS A 412 23.49 -25.21 -28.45
CA LYS A 412 24.38 -24.05 -28.21
C LYS A 412 25.18 -23.67 -29.46
N SER A 413 25.54 -24.63 -30.32
CA SER A 413 26.23 -24.39 -31.59
C SER A 413 25.41 -23.56 -32.58
N GLU A 414 24.10 -23.81 -32.68
CA GLU A 414 23.18 -23.08 -33.57
C GLU A 414 23.02 -21.63 -33.09
N ILE A 415 22.80 -21.46 -31.78
CA ILE A 415 22.72 -20.14 -31.12
C ILE A 415 24.02 -19.34 -31.34
N LEU A 416 25.19 -19.96 -31.19
CA LEU A 416 26.50 -19.32 -31.39
C LEU A 416 26.89 -19.10 -32.87
N GLU A 417 26.19 -19.73 -33.81
CA GLU A 417 26.34 -19.46 -35.24
C GLU A 417 25.51 -18.25 -35.65
N ILE A 418 24.22 -18.24 -35.31
CA ILE A 418 23.29 -17.14 -35.58
C ILE A 418 23.77 -15.82 -34.95
N SER A 419 24.32 -15.86 -33.73
CA SER A 419 24.72 -14.66 -32.99
C SER A 419 26.11 -14.11 -33.34
N ARG A 420 26.92 -14.85 -34.11
CA ARG A 420 28.36 -14.57 -34.34
C ARG A 420 28.66 -13.20 -34.96
N GLY A 421 27.73 -12.66 -35.75
CA GLY A 421 27.89 -11.37 -36.44
C GLY A 421 27.59 -10.13 -35.59
N SER A 422 27.21 -10.28 -34.32
CA SER A 422 26.81 -9.15 -33.47
C SER A 422 27.97 -8.60 -32.62
N LEU A 423 27.99 -7.28 -32.41
CA LEU A 423 29.03 -6.59 -31.63
C LEU A 423 29.12 -7.10 -30.17
N ASP A 424 27.98 -7.44 -29.57
CA ASP A 424 27.88 -7.92 -28.18
C ASP A 424 28.16 -9.44 -28.01
N PHE A 425 28.59 -10.14 -29.07
CA PHE A 425 28.69 -11.61 -29.09
C PHE A 425 29.49 -12.21 -27.93
N GLU A 426 30.65 -11.65 -27.56
CA GLU A 426 31.46 -12.19 -26.47
C GLU A 426 30.84 -11.95 -25.07
N ARG A 427 30.07 -10.87 -24.89
CA ARG A 427 29.27 -10.64 -23.68
C ARG A 427 28.07 -11.60 -23.62
N PHE A 428 27.39 -11.82 -24.74
CA PHE A 428 26.30 -12.80 -24.87
C PHE A 428 26.77 -14.23 -24.53
N LYS A 429 27.88 -14.66 -25.13
CA LYS A 429 28.52 -15.97 -24.99
C LYS A 429 28.98 -16.29 -23.56
N THR A 430 29.24 -15.27 -22.73
CA THR A 430 29.60 -15.44 -21.32
C THR A 430 28.39 -15.45 -20.37
N LEU A 431 27.23 -14.94 -20.79
CA LEU A 431 25.97 -14.93 -20.02
C LEU A 431 25.16 -16.24 -20.14
N ILE A 432 25.16 -16.87 -21.31
CA ILE A 432 24.42 -18.12 -21.57
C ILE A 432 25.08 -19.34 -20.92
N ASP A 433 24.29 -20.37 -20.58
CA ASP A 433 24.81 -21.58 -19.93
C ASP A 433 25.85 -22.34 -20.77
N ASP A 434 26.72 -23.12 -20.13
CA ASP A 434 27.80 -23.89 -20.79
C ASP A 434 27.39 -25.29 -21.29
N SER A 435 26.14 -25.69 -21.05
CA SER A 435 25.52 -26.86 -21.67
C SER A 435 25.57 -26.85 -23.21
N LYS A 436 25.53 -28.06 -23.81
CA LYS A 436 25.42 -28.27 -25.27
C LYS A 436 24.01 -28.00 -25.80
N ASP A 437 23.02 -28.17 -24.93
CA ASP A 437 21.60 -27.98 -25.18
C ASP A 437 21.09 -26.92 -24.21
N LEU A 438 20.52 -25.84 -24.75
CA LEU A 438 20.08 -24.68 -24.00
C LEU A 438 18.58 -24.53 -24.16
N GLU A 439 17.87 -24.38 -23.04
CA GLU A 439 16.47 -24.02 -23.07
C GLU A 439 16.31 -22.58 -23.57
N VAL A 440 15.30 -22.36 -24.42
CA VAL A 440 14.90 -21.04 -24.89
C VAL A 440 13.43 -20.79 -24.63
N TYR A 441 13.11 -19.52 -24.40
CA TYR A 441 11.75 -18.99 -24.45
C TYR A 441 11.64 -18.07 -25.67
N VAL A 442 10.68 -18.37 -26.55
CA VAL A 442 10.40 -17.59 -27.75
C VAL A 442 9.08 -16.84 -27.59
N TYR A 443 9.11 -15.53 -27.82
CA TYR A 443 7.95 -14.66 -27.74
C TYR A 443 8.00 -13.56 -28.81
N LYS A 444 6.90 -12.83 -28.93
CA LYS A 444 6.69 -11.75 -29.91
C LYS A 444 6.17 -10.50 -29.21
N ALA A 445 6.80 -9.36 -29.45
CA ALA A 445 6.49 -8.12 -28.74
C ALA A 445 6.65 -6.88 -29.66
N PRO A 446 6.01 -5.74 -29.34
CA PRO A 446 6.29 -4.47 -30.00
C PRO A 446 7.72 -4.02 -29.71
N LEU A 447 8.30 -3.17 -30.59
CA LEU A 447 9.66 -2.66 -30.41
C LEU A 447 9.87 -1.96 -29.06
N SER A 448 8.85 -1.25 -28.56
CA SER A 448 8.87 -0.54 -27.27
C SER A 448 8.98 -1.43 -26.03
N TYR A 449 8.87 -2.76 -26.17
CA TYR A 449 9.20 -3.72 -25.09
C TYR A 449 10.71 -3.88 -24.88
N PHE A 450 11.51 -3.53 -25.90
CA PHE A 450 12.97 -3.59 -25.87
C PHE A 450 13.60 -2.22 -25.61
N THR A 451 12.79 -1.16 -25.49
CA THR A 451 13.16 0.16 -25.01
C THR A 451 13.00 0.20 -23.49
N TYR A 452 14.08 0.49 -22.76
CA TYR A 452 14.02 0.69 -21.31
C TYR A 452 13.32 2.01 -20.99
N LEU A 453 12.54 2.06 -19.91
CA LEU A 453 11.76 3.25 -19.57
C LEU A 453 12.62 4.51 -19.30
N HIS A 454 13.93 4.36 -19.05
CA HIS A 454 14.89 5.47 -18.92
C HIS A 454 15.61 5.88 -20.22
N ASP A 455 15.20 5.38 -21.39
CA ASP A 455 15.84 5.69 -22.67
C ASP A 455 15.70 7.19 -23.02
N LYS A 456 16.83 7.83 -23.33
CA LYS A 456 16.94 9.28 -23.56
C LYS A 456 16.38 9.77 -24.90
N ASN A 457 15.92 8.86 -25.76
CA ASN A 457 15.30 9.18 -27.05
C ASN A 457 13.76 9.26 -26.97
N GLN A 458 13.17 8.94 -25.82
CA GLN A 458 11.77 9.26 -25.51
C GLN A 458 11.66 10.77 -25.23
N ASP A 459 10.50 11.37 -25.52
CA ASP A 459 10.15 12.68 -24.97
C ASP A 459 9.39 12.57 -23.64
N LEU A 460 9.06 13.72 -23.03
CA LEU A 460 8.39 13.76 -21.73
C LEU A 460 6.92 13.31 -21.77
N GLU A 461 6.22 13.39 -22.90
CA GLU A 461 4.81 12.97 -23.02
C GLU A 461 4.72 11.44 -23.19
N ASP A 462 5.55 10.87 -24.06
CA ASP A 462 5.72 9.43 -24.23
C ASP A 462 6.23 8.78 -22.92
N LEU A 463 7.21 9.41 -22.24
CA LEU A 463 7.70 8.96 -20.94
C LEU A 463 6.59 8.99 -19.88
N THR A 464 5.86 10.09 -19.74
CA THR A 464 4.80 10.24 -18.73
C THR A 464 3.69 9.19 -18.94
N THR A 465 3.29 8.97 -20.18
CA THR A 465 2.29 7.95 -20.56
C THR A 465 2.80 6.53 -20.29
N SER A 466 4.07 6.26 -20.58
CA SER A 466 4.72 4.97 -20.32
C SER A 466 4.88 4.70 -18.83
N VAL A 467 5.30 5.68 -18.03
CA VAL A 467 5.41 5.59 -16.57
C VAL A 467 4.06 5.28 -15.96
N LYS A 468 3.00 6.01 -16.36
CA LYS A 468 1.62 5.76 -15.93
C LYS A 468 1.17 4.32 -16.23
N THR A 469 1.45 3.82 -17.42
CA THR A 469 1.13 2.43 -17.81
C THR A 469 1.81 1.40 -16.89
N ASN A 470 3.11 1.59 -16.61
CA ASN A 470 3.87 0.71 -15.71
C ASN A 470 3.35 0.79 -14.26
N VAL A 471 3.14 2.00 -13.74
CA VAL A 471 2.64 2.25 -12.37
C VAL A 471 1.26 1.64 -12.17
N HIS A 472 0.35 1.86 -13.12
CA HIS A 472 -1.00 1.28 -13.08
C HIS A 472 -0.94 -0.24 -12.92
N ASP A 473 -0.22 -0.92 -13.81
CA ASP A 473 -0.20 -2.37 -13.87
C ASP A 473 0.55 -2.99 -12.68
N LEU A 474 1.61 -2.36 -12.16
CA LEU A 474 2.25 -2.81 -10.92
C LEU A 474 1.27 -2.88 -9.74
N PHE A 475 0.42 -1.87 -9.56
CA PHE A 475 -0.54 -1.82 -8.45
C PHE A 475 -1.82 -2.64 -8.71
N VAL A 476 -2.25 -2.76 -9.97
CA VAL A 476 -3.32 -3.70 -10.36
C VAL A 476 -2.90 -5.16 -10.14
N LEU A 477 -1.67 -5.53 -10.51
CA LEU A 477 -1.18 -6.90 -10.31
C LEU A 477 -0.84 -7.20 -8.85
N LEU A 478 -0.38 -6.20 -8.07
CA LEU A 478 -0.28 -6.33 -6.61
C LEU A 478 -1.65 -6.61 -5.96
N ARG A 479 -2.75 -6.03 -6.49
CA ARG A 479 -4.13 -6.33 -6.05
C ARG A 479 -4.68 -7.67 -6.53
N GLU A 480 -4.21 -8.16 -7.67
CA GLU A 480 -4.51 -9.52 -8.15
C GLU A 480 -3.79 -10.59 -7.31
N GLY A 481 -2.63 -10.25 -6.74
CA GLY A 481 -1.85 -11.11 -5.86
C GLY A 481 -0.48 -11.53 -6.41
N ILE A 482 0.06 -10.77 -7.37
CA ILE A 482 1.35 -11.00 -8.04
C ILE A 482 2.33 -9.89 -7.63
N VAL A 483 3.53 -10.28 -7.22
CA VAL A 483 4.61 -9.39 -6.79
C VAL A 483 5.82 -9.54 -7.72
N PHE A 484 6.48 -8.44 -8.08
CA PHE A 484 7.70 -8.43 -8.89
C PHE A 484 8.90 -7.99 -8.03
N PRO A 485 9.58 -8.91 -7.32
CA PRO A 485 10.68 -8.57 -6.40
C PRO A 485 12.00 -8.20 -7.10
N GLN A 486 12.10 -8.36 -8.42
CA GLN A 486 13.30 -8.12 -9.23
C GLN A 486 12.97 -7.21 -10.44
N LEU A 487 12.37 -6.04 -10.16
CA LEU A 487 12.20 -5.00 -11.18
C LEU A 487 13.52 -4.31 -11.55
N ALA A 488 14.44 -4.19 -10.59
CA ALA A 488 15.76 -3.56 -10.70
C ALA A 488 16.69 -4.08 -9.59
N ASP A 489 18.01 -4.07 -9.87
CA ASP A 489 19.05 -4.56 -8.96
C ASP A 489 19.51 -3.45 -8.01
N ILE A 490 18.65 -3.04 -7.08
CA ILE A 490 18.94 -1.96 -6.12
C ILE A 490 19.64 -2.53 -4.88
N PHE A 491 20.91 -2.15 -4.68
CA PHE A 491 21.73 -2.55 -3.54
C PHE A 491 22.14 -1.35 -2.66
N HIS A 492 22.25 -1.59 -1.36
CA HIS A 492 22.85 -0.67 -0.39
C HIS A 492 24.38 -0.76 -0.41
N THR A 493 24.92 -1.97 -0.51
CA THR A 493 26.35 -2.26 -0.63
C THR A 493 26.59 -3.72 -1.04
N HIS A 494 27.66 -3.96 -1.79
CA HIS A 494 28.18 -5.31 -2.07
C HIS A 494 29.29 -5.73 -1.07
N PHE A 495 29.72 -4.84 -0.17
CA PHE A 495 30.70 -5.18 0.87
C PHE A 495 30.03 -6.03 1.97
N GLY A 496 30.42 -7.31 2.05
CA GLY A 496 29.90 -8.27 3.03
C GLY A 496 28.53 -8.85 2.67
N GLU A 497 28.17 -8.90 1.38
CA GLU A 497 26.82 -9.28 0.91
C GLU A 497 26.27 -10.57 1.56
N ASP A 498 27.02 -11.67 1.54
CA ASP A 498 26.62 -12.94 2.17
C ASP A 498 26.45 -12.85 3.70
N GLU A 499 27.32 -12.08 4.37
CA GLU A 499 27.39 -11.95 5.83
C GLU A 499 26.26 -11.09 6.41
N ARG A 500 25.73 -10.14 5.64
CA ARG A 500 24.70 -9.20 6.08
C ARG A 500 23.32 -9.84 6.17
N GLU A 501 22.52 -9.39 7.14
CA GLU A 501 21.12 -9.86 7.34
C GLU A 501 20.15 -9.37 6.23
N ASP A 502 20.49 -8.27 5.53
CA ASP A 502 19.74 -7.74 4.38
C ASP A 502 20.21 -8.28 3.01
N LYS A 503 21.31 -9.07 2.98
CA LYS A 503 21.99 -9.53 1.76
C LYS A 503 22.37 -8.40 0.80
N GLY A 504 22.67 -7.22 1.32
CA GLY A 504 22.98 -6.02 0.54
C GLY A 504 21.79 -5.43 -0.23
N ARG A 505 20.67 -6.16 -0.36
CA ARG A 505 19.47 -5.74 -1.10
C ARG A 505 18.84 -4.54 -0.43
N TYR A 506 18.52 -3.51 -1.22
CA TYR A 506 17.96 -2.28 -0.67
C TYR A 506 16.57 -2.50 -0.05
N GLN A 507 16.30 -1.79 1.05
CA GLN A 507 15.04 -1.86 1.78
C GLN A 507 14.39 -0.47 1.81
N ALA A 508 13.31 -0.30 1.03
CA ALA A 508 12.66 1.00 0.82
C ALA A 508 11.96 1.58 2.07
N LEU A 509 11.82 0.81 3.15
CA LEU A 509 11.34 1.24 4.48
C LEU A 509 12.26 0.75 5.62
N VAL A 510 13.59 0.81 5.45
CA VAL A 510 14.61 0.19 6.33
C VAL A 510 14.39 0.40 7.84
N GLN A 511 13.90 1.57 8.26
CA GLN A 511 13.64 1.90 9.67
C GLN A 511 12.48 1.12 10.30
N LEU A 512 11.57 0.60 9.48
CA LEU A 512 10.50 -0.29 9.94
C LEU A 512 10.98 -1.74 10.06
N LEU A 513 11.95 -2.14 9.23
CA LEU A 513 12.34 -3.54 9.03
C LEU A 513 13.54 -3.99 9.86
N ASN A 514 14.29 -3.07 10.50
CA ASN A 514 15.46 -3.37 11.32
C ASN A 514 15.50 -2.50 12.60
N VAL A 515 16.32 -2.90 13.57
CA VAL A 515 16.51 -2.22 14.86
C VAL A 515 17.42 -0.99 14.72
N LEU A 516 16.94 0.16 15.20
CA LEU A 516 17.69 1.43 15.32
C LEU A 516 18.34 1.94 14.03
N GLN A 517 17.73 1.64 12.87
CA GLN A 517 17.98 2.37 11.62
C GLN A 517 17.05 3.59 11.55
N PHE A 518 17.56 4.75 11.15
CA PHE A 518 16.84 6.03 11.27
C PHE A 518 16.53 6.73 9.94
N GLN A 519 17.28 6.46 8.88
CA GLN A 519 17.16 7.07 7.55
C GLN A 519 17.35 5.99 6.47
N LEU A 520 16.90 6.24 5.24
CA LEU A 520 17.22 5.38 4.10
C LEU A 520 18.73 5.45 3.79
N GLY A 521 19.41 4.31 3.66
CA GLY A 521 20.85 4.25 3.43
C GLY A 521 21.28 4.66 2.01
N ARG A 522 22.58 4.82 1.78
CA ARG A 522 23.19 5.04 0.44
C ARG A 522 22.69 4.01 -0.57
N ILE A 523 22.38 4.43 -1.80
CA ILE A 523 22.15 3.52 -2.93
C ILE A 523 23.46 3.39 -3.72
N ASP A 524 23.96 2.17 -3.85
CA ASP A 524 25.17 1.82 -4.63
C ASP A 524 24.87 1.98 -6.14
N LYS A 525 25.71 2.73 -6.84
CA LYS A 525 25.80 2.76 -8.32
C LYS A 525 24.43 2.96 -8.99
N TRP A 526 23.66 3.91 -8.48
CA TRP A 526 22.20 3.97 -8.64
C TRP A 526 21.68 3.96 -10.09
N GLN A 527 22.45 4.51 -11.05
CA GLN A 527 22.11 4.49 -12.47
C GLN A 527 22.21 3.09 -13.08
N LYS A 528 23.11 2.25 -12.55
CA LYS A 528 23.37 0.89 -12.99
C LYS A 528 22.32 -0.09 -12.46
N ALA A 529 21.85 0.12 -11.24
CA ALA A 529 20.76 -0.65 -10.62
C ALA A 529 19.50 -0.71 -11.53
N VAL A 530 19.21 0.37 -12.26
CA VAL A 530 18.10 0.45 -13.23
C VAL A 530 18.52 0.30 -14.70
N GLU A 531 19.79 0.04 -15.02
CA GLU A 531 20.28 -0.02 -16.42
C GLU A 531 19.45 -0.99 -17.27
N TYR A 532 19.12 -2.16 -16.72
CA TYR A 532 18.34 -3.21 -17.37
C TYR A 532 16.93 -3.39 -16.80
N VAL A 533 16.35 -2.34 -16.17
CA VAL A 533 15.05 -2.36 -15.48
C VAL A 533 13.92 -3.06 -16.25
N ASN A 534 13.06 -3.78 -15.54
CA ASN A 534 11.94 -4.54 -16.11
C ASN A 534 10.67 -3.68 -16.36
N LEU A 535 10.84 -2.36 -16.38
CA LEU A 535 9.85 -1.37 -16.80
C LEU A 535 10.25 -0.82 -18.18
N ARG A 536 9.32 -0.84 -19.14
CA ARG A 536 9.60 -0.53 -20.56
C ARG A 536 8.59 0.49 -21.10
N SER A 537 8.88 1.09 -22.25
CA SER A 537 7.96 2.00 -22.94
C SER A 537 6.69 1.30 -23.47
N SER A 538 6.61 -0.04 -23.37
CA SER A 538 5.40 -0.83 -23.61
C SER A 538 4.56 -1.13 -22.36
N GLY A 539 5.08 -0.87 -21.17
CA GLY A 539 4.60 -1.46 -19.91
C GLY A 539 5.58 -2.50 -19.34
N LEU A 540 5.06 -3.45 -18.55
CA LEU A 540 5.86 -4.43 -17.80
C LEU A 540 6.57 -5.46 -18.69
N ALA A 541 7.73 -5.96 -18.22
CA ALA A 541 8.54 -6.98 -18.86
C ALA A 541 9.13 -8.00 -17.86
N ASP A 542 9.72 -9.07 -18.39
CA ASP A 542 10.38 -10.17 -17.64
C ASP A 542 9.52 -10.77 -16.51
N LEU A 543 8.30 -11.17 -16.90
CA LEU A 543 7.19 -11.49 -16.00
C LEU A 543 7.39 -12.80 -15.19
N GLY A 544 8.40 -13.60 -15.54
CA GLY A 544 8.72 -14.87 -14.85
C GLY A 544 9.40 -14.68 -13.50
N ASP A 545 10.13 -13.58 -13.30
CA ASP A 545 10.78 -13.25 -12.01
C ASP A 545 9.75 -12.60 -11.04
N SER A 546 8.67 -13.34 -10.76
CA SER A 546 7.53 -12.93 -9.94
C SER A 546 7.20 -13.93 -8.82
N LEU A 547 6.47 -13.45 -7.79
CA LEU A 547 6.07 -14.23 -6.62
C LEU A 547 4.57 -14.10 -6.33
N PRO A 548 3.92 -15.12 -5.74
CA PRO A 548 2.62 -14.93 -5.10
C PRO A 548 2.77 -14.01 -3.88
N ILE A 549 1.85 -13.06 -3.73
CA ILE A 549 1.83 -12.12 -2.60
C ILE A 549 1.85 -12.83 -1.24
N THR A 550 1.28 -14.03 -1.14
CA THR A 550 1.27 -14.86 0.09
C THR A 550 2.67 -15.26 0.57
N SER A 551 3.68 -15.26 -0.30
CA SER A 551 5.08 -15.48 0.09
C SER A 551 5.64 -14.36 0.97
N LEU A 552 5.03 -13.16 0.97
CA LEU A 552 5.40 -12.05 1.87
C LEU A 552 4.79 -12.19 3.28
N PHE A 553 3.78 -13.05 3.44
CA PHE A 553 3.03 -13.27 4.69
C PHE A 553 3.41 -14.59 5.40
N THR A 554 4.43 -15.29 4.89
CA THR A 554 4.87 -16.61 5.35
C THR A 554 6.40 -16.68 5.31
N SER A 555 7.01 -17.64 6.00
CA SER A 555 8.47 -17.91 5.99
C SER A 555 8.96 -18.59 4.70
N SER A 556 8.59 -18.00 3.56
CA SER A 556 9.12 -18.32 2.23
C SER A 556 10.63 -18.12 2.16
N ASP A 557 11.30 -18.75 1.19
CA ASP A 557 12.76 -18.63 1.06
C ASP A 557 13.20 -17.18 0.78
N PHE A 558 12.39 -16.42 0.04
CA PHE A 558 12.57 -14.99 -0.16
C PHE A 558 12.57 -14.19 1.16
N THR A 559 11.58 -14.39 2.04
CA THR A 559 11.49 -13.62 3.30
C THR A 559 12.57 -14.01 4.30
N LYS A 560 12.89 -15.30 4.42
CA LYS A 560 13.96 -15.80 5.28
C LYS A 560 15.34 -15.29 4.85
N HIS A 561 15.56 -15.10 3.54
CA HIS A 561 16.86 -14.71 2.99
C HIS A 561 17.13 -13.20 3.07
N TYR A 562 16.14 -12.35 2.77
CA TYR A 562 16.31 -10.88 2.70
C TYR A 562 15.83 -10.09 3.94
N PHE A 563 15.04 -10.70 4.83
CA PHE A 563 14.40 -10.02 5.95
C PHE A 563 14.54 -10.80 7.27
N SER A 564 15.69 -11.47 7.48
CA SER A 564 15.90 -12.37 8.61
C SER A 564 15.76 -11.70 9.97
N GLU A 565 16.18 -10.44 10.12
CA GLU A 565 16.08 -9.71 11.40
C GLU A 565 14.60 -9.53 11.81
N LEU A 566 13.74 -9.10 10.87
CA LEU A 566 12.30 -8.91 11.08
C LEU A 566 11.58 -10.20 11.46
N LEU A 567 11.92 -11.32 10.80
CA LEU A 567 11.33 -12.64 11.09
C LEU A 567 11.92 -13.28 12.37
N THR A 568 13.08 -12.84 12.85
CA THR A 568 13.75 -13.38 14.05
C THR A 568 13.37 -12.60 15.31
N GLY A 569 13.42 -11.27 15.27
CA GLY A 569 13.19 -10.38 16.41
C GLY A 569 14.38 -9.47 16.72
N GLY A 570 14.15 -8.45 17.54
CA GLY A 570 15.09 -7.32 17.68
C GLY A 570 16.11 -7.52 18.80
N TYR A 571 17.40 -7.44 18.45
CA TYR A 571 18.50 -7.39 19.42
C TYR A 571 19.28 -6.07 19.33
N HIS A 572 19.54 -5.45 20.49
CA HIS A 572 20.54 -4.41 20.67
C HIS A 572 21.08 -4.51 22.11
N PRO A 573 22.34 -4.14 22.42
CA PRO A 573 22.87 -4.23 23.77
C PRO A 573 22.06 -3.48 24.85
N THR A 574 21.35 -2.41 24.49
CA THR A 574 20.44 -1.69 25.40
C THR A 574 19.15 -2.44 25.72
N PHE A 575 18.77 -3.44 24.92
CA PHE A 575 17.57 -4.27 25.15
C PHE A 575 17.87 -5.47 26.07
N PHE A 576 19.14 -5.81 26.30
CA PHE A 576 19.54 -6.96 27.09
C PHE A 576 19.33 -6.72 28.60
N ASP A 577 18.30 -7.35 29.14
CA ASP A 577 18.00 -7.31 30.56
C ASP A 577 18.81 -8.37 31.32
N LYS A 578 19.86 -7.92 32.02
CA LYS A 578 20.73 -8.75 32.87
C LYS A 578 19.97 -9.59 33.90
N SER A 579 18.77 -9.18 34.33
CA SER A 579 17.98 -9.90 35.36
C SER A 579 17.12 -11.04 34.81
N SER A 580 16.77 -11.02 33.52
CA SER A 580 16.03 -12.11 32.86
C SER A 580 16.89 -12.91 31.87
N GLY A 581 18.05 -12.38 31.47
CA GLY A 581 18.93 -12.98 30.46
C GLY A 581 18.40 -12.87 29.02
N THR A 582 17.36 -12.06 28.78
CA THR A 582 16.69 -11.89 27.48
C THR A 582 16.86 -10.47 26.94
N ALA A 583 16.74 -10.31 25.62
CA ALA A 583 16.64 -9.00 24.99
C ALA A 583 15.16 -8.68 24.72
N ASN A 584 14.67 -7.57 25.29
CA ASN A 584 13.24 -7.23 25.27
C ASN A 584 13.02 -6.01 24.37
N SER A 585 12.15 -6.12 23.34
CA SER A 585 11.89 -4.98 22.43
C SER A 585 10.47 -4.98 21.86
N LEU A 586 9.97 -3.78 21.53
CA LEU A 586 8.72 -3.63 20.74
C LEU A 586 8.90 -4.17 19.30
N PHE A 587 10.14 -4.20 18.80
CA PHE A 587 10.44 -4.72 17.47
C PHE A 587 10.18 -6.23 17.37
N THR A 588 10.45 -7.00 18.43
CA THR A 588 10.17 -8.45 18.43
C THR A 588 8.69 -8.78 18.24
N GLY A 589 7.77 -7.90 18.65
CA GLY A 589 6.32 -8.05 18.36
C GLY A 589 5.96 -7.98 16.88
N LYS A 590 6.84 -7.44 16.02
CA LYS A 590 6.63 -7.42 14.56
C LYS A 590 6.60 -8.82 13.95
N ARG A 591 7.09 -9.86 14.64
CA ARG A 591 6.93 -11.27 14.23
C ARG A 591 5.45 -11.66 14.03
N ARG A 592 4.52 -11.10 14.82
CA ARG A 592 3.08 -11.31 14.65
C ARG A 592 2.53 -10.70 13.36
N LEU A 593 3.22 -9.70 12.79
CA LEU A 593 2.70 -8.75 11.82
C LEU A 593 3.59 -8.53 10.58
N PHE A 594 4.67 -9.30 10.38
CA PHE A 594 5.72 -8.95 9.42
C PHE A 594 5.20 -8.83 7.97
N GLY A 595 4.18 -9.59 7.59
CA GLY A 595 3.56 -9.47 6.26
C GLY A 595 2.94 -8.11 6.00
N ASN A 596 2.41 -7.43 7.04
CA ASN A 596 1.92 -6.06 6.93
C ASN A 596 3.06 -5.08 6.62
N TYR A 597 4.24 -5.29 7.21
CA TYR A 597 5.43 -4.48 6.97
C TYR A 597 6.01 -4.71 5.56
N LEU A 598 6.14 -5.97 5.14
CA LEU A 598 6.69 -6.31 3.82
C LEU A 598 5.77 -5.88 2.68
N TYR A 599 4.45 -5.97 2.86
CA TYR A 599 3.46 -5.45 1.89
C TYR A 599 3.64 -3.93 1.63
N LEU A 600 3.89 -3.13 2.66
CA LEU A 600 4.18 -1.71 2.47
C LEU A 600 5.58 -1.46 1.92
N ASN A 601 6.59 -2.29 2.26
CA ASN A 601 7.91 -2.20 1.65
C ASN A 601 7.83 -2.43 0.13
N THR A 602 7.08 -3.43 -0.35
CA THR A 602 6.86 -3.66 -1.80
C THR A 602 6.26 -2.43 -2.49
N ILE A 603 5.30 -1.75 -1.87
CA ILE A 603 4.69 -0.52 -2.41
C ILE A 603 5.73 0.61 -2.52
N ALA A 604 6.55 0.82 -1.48
CA ALA A 604 7.60 1.83 -1.48
C ALA A 604 8.75 1.49 -2.47
N GLU A 605 9.08 0.20 -2.60
CA GLU A 605 10.11 -0.33 -3.47
C GLU A 605 9.76 -0.17 -4.95
N TYR A 606 8.51 -0.47 -5.35
CA TYR A 606 8.01 -0.17 -6.69
C TYR A 606 8.17 1.31 -7.05
N LEU A 607 7.83 2.21 -6.12
CA LEU A 607 7.96 3.66 -6.33
C LEU A 607 9.43 4.11 -6.34
N LEU A 608 10.31 3.49 -5.56
CA LEU A 608 11.75 3.72 -5.62
C LEU A 608 12.35 3.34 -7.00
N VAL A 609 11.92 2.22 -7.59
CA VAL A 609 12.32 1.82 -8.96
C VAL A 609 11.89 2.87 -9.98
N ILE A 610 10.67 3.40 -9.87
CA ILE A 610 10.18 4.52 -10.71
C ILE A 610 11.06 5.75 -10.53
N GLN A 611 11.36 6.15 -9.29
CA GLN A 611 12.21 7.31 -9.00
C GLN A 611 13.61 7.19 -9.61
N LEU A 612 14.29 6.05 -9.47
CA LEU A 612 15.62 5.84 -10.04
C LEU A 612 15.58 5.80 -11.57
N THR A 613 14.51 5.25 -12.16
CA THR A 613 14.28 5.25 -13.61
C THR A 613 14.10 6.67 -14.15
N LEU A 614 13.25 7.48 -13.52
CA LEU A 614 13.03 8.90 -13.85
C LEU A 614 14.31 9.72 -13.69
N GLY A 615 15.06 9.52 -12.60
CA GLY A 615 16.34 10.18 -12.38
C GLY A 615 17.39 9.82 -13.43
N SER A 616 17.44 8.55 -13.84
CA SER A 616 18.39 8.07 -14.84
C SER A 616 18.11 8.69 -16.21
N TYR A 617 16.83 8.80 -16.60
CA TYR A 617 16.41 9.58 -17.78
C TYR A 617 16.79 11.06 -17.65
N GLY A 618 16.47 11.69 -16.50
CA GLY A 618 16.72 13.12 -16.26
C GLY A 618 18.18 13.51 -16.44
N ASP A 619 19.12 12.74 -15.88
CA ASP A 619 20.54 12.96 -16.11
C ASP A 619 20.95 12.68 -17.55
N LYS A 620 20.57 11.53 -18.14
CA LYS A 620 20.92 11.18 -19.53
C LYS A 620 20.48 12.22 -20.57
N VAL A 621 19.36 12.90 -20.33
CA VAL A 621 18.82 13.98 -21.19
C VAL A 621 19.46 15.33 -20.85
N THR A 622 19.66 15.66 -19.57
CA THR A 622 20.21 16.98 -19.16
C THR A 622 21.74 17.05 -19.14
N ARG A 623 22.47 15.94 -19.32
CA ARG A 623 23.93 15.89 -19.39
C ARG A 623 24.49 16.71 -20.55
N ASP A 624 23.87 16.59 -21.72
CA ASP A 624 24.28 17.27 -22.97
C ASP A 624 23.71 18.70 -23.08
N MET A 625 22.92 19.17 -22.10
CA MET A 625 22.29 20.50 -22.10
C MET A 625 23.17 21.59 -21.45
N MET A 626 23.43 22.67 -22.19
CA MET A 626 24.15 23.85 -21.70
C MET A 626 23.24 24.89 -21.01
N ASP A 627 21.92 24.73 -21.11
CA ASP A 627 20.90 25.70 -20.71
C ASP A 627 20.28 25.32 -19.35
N LYS A 628 20.63 26.07 -18.29
CA LYS A 628 20.18 25.80 -16.91
C LYS A 628 18.64 25.79 -16.76
N PRO A 629 17.89 26.83 -17.19
CA PRO A 629 16.42 26.80 -17.24
C PRO A 629 15.82 25.55 -17.91
N LYS A 630 16.42 25.04 -19.00
CA LYS A 630 15.95 23.80 -19.63
C LYS A 630 16.22 22.56 -18.77
N LYS A 631 17.38 22.47 -18.09
CA LYS A 631 17.61 21.39 -17.10
C LYS A 631 16.54 21.43 -16.00
N GLU A 632 16.32 22.60 -15.40
CA GLU A 632 15.34 22.80 -14.32
C GLU A 632 13.91 22.43 -14.75
N ALA A 633 13.51 22.78 -15.97
CA ALA A 633 12.19 22.42 -16.51
C ALA A 633 12.00 20.89 -16.61
N VAL A 634 13.01 20.15 -17.10
CA VAL A 634 12.97 18.68 -17.16
C VAL A 634 12.85 18.07 -15.77
N TRP A 635 13.70 18.47 -14.83
CA TRP A 635 13.68 17.91 -13.47
C TRP A 635 12.39 18.26 -12.70
N ARG A 636 11.84 19.46 -12.91
CA ARG A 636 10.55 19.89 -12.34
C ARG A 636 9.38 19.04 -12.85
N GLU A 637 9.38 18.64 -14.12
CA GLU A 637 8.31 17.77 -14.64
C GLU A 637 8.48 16.31 -14.21
N LEU A 638 9.71 15.79 -14.14
CA LEU A 638 9.96 14.45 -13.56
C LEU A 638 9.47 14.35 -12.11
N ALA A 639 9.54 15.43 -11.33
CA ALA A 639 8.93 15.51 -10.01
C ALA A 639 7.39 15.51 -10.02
N ASN A 640 6.74 16.15 -11.02
CA ASN A 640 5.29 16.05 -11.22
C ASN A 640 4.88 14.60 -11.54
N VAL A 641 5.63 13.91 -12.41
CA VAL A 641 5.39 12.49 -12.76
C VAL A 641 5.55 11.60 -11.53
N MET A 642 6.58 11.80 -10.69
CA MET A 642 6.79 11.03 -9.47
C MET A 642 5.65 11.21 -8.46
N PHE A 643 5.25 12.46 -8.17
CA PHE A 643 4.11 12.74 -7.27
C PHE A 643 2.79 12.19 -7.82
N THR A 644 2.59 12.23 -9.14
CA THR A 644 1.41 11.66 -9.80
C THR A 644 1.39 10.13 -9.68
N SER A 645 2.55 9.48 -9.83
CA SER A 645 2.70 8.02 -9.67
C SER A 645 2.32 7.56 -8.26
N CYS A 646 2.75 8.28 -7.21
CA CYS A 646 2.32 8.02 -5.83
C CYS A 646 0.81 8.23 -5.63
N ALA A 647 0.21 9.23 -6.29
CA ALA A 647 -1.23 9.47 -6.23
C ALA A 647 -2.05 8.38 -6.95
N GLU A 648 -1.53 7.80 -8.03
CA GLU A 648 -2.12 6.65 -8.74
C GLU A 648 -2.02 5.37 -7.92
N ALA A 649 -0.89 5.14 -7.24
CA ALA A 649 -0.75 4.05 -6.27
C ALA A 649 -1.81 4.14 -5.16
N ILE A 650 -1.95 5.30 -4.49
CA ILE A 650 -2.99 5.51 -3.48
C ILE A 650 -4.39 5.28 -4.06
N HIS A 651 -4.65 5.75 -5.29
CA HIS A 651 -5.94 5.59 -5.95
C HIS A 651 -6.30 4.11 -6.14
N ILE A 652 -5.41 3.33 -6.76
CA ILE A 652 -5.63 1.91 -7.05
C ILE A 652 -5.77 1.09 -5.77
N MET A 653 -4.97 1.39 -4.73
CA MET A 653 -4.95 0.60 -3.49
C MET A 653 -6.07 0.95 -2.48
N THR A 654 -6.70 2.13 -2.57
CA THR A 654 -7.69 2.61 -1.57
C THR A 654 -9.03 3.11 -2.12
N GLY A 655 -9.14 3.38 -3.43
CA GLY A 655 -10.31 4.06 -4.02
C GLY A 655 -10.42 5.55 -3.69
N ILE A 656 -9.45 6.17 -3.02
CA ILE A 656 -9.37 7.65 -2.93
C ILE A 656 -9.18 8.21 -4.36
N PRO A 657 -9.94 9.22 -4.82
CA PRO A 657 -9.71 9.81 -6.13
C PRO A 657 -8.30 10.39 -6.26
N GLN A 658 -7.60 10.07 -7.36
CA GLN A 658 -6.20 10.46 -7.63
C GLN A 658 -5.91 11.94 -7.35
N SER A 659 -6.80 12.86 -7.77
CA SER A 659 -6.63 14.29 -7.52
C SER A 659 -6.63 14.67 -6.04
N ARG A 660 -7.43 13.99 -5.20
CA ARG A 660 -7.40 14.19 -3.74
C ARG A 660 -6.19 13.51 -3.11
N ALA A 661 -5.79 12.33 -3.60
CA ALA A 661 -4.55 11.67 -3.14
C ALA A 661 -3.32 12.55 -3.38
N LEU A 662 -3.25 13.24 -4.53
CA LEU A 662 -2.18 14.19 -4.85
C LEU A 662 -2.16 15.40 -3.89
N THR A 663 -3.32 15.93 -3.48
CA THR A 663 -3.39 17.00 -2.48
C THR A 663 -2.90 16.53 -1.11
N LEU A 664 -3.39 15.37 -0.64
CA LEU A 664 -2.98 14.77 0.64
C LEU A 664 -1.46 14.49 0.67
N LEU A 665 -0.86 14.05 -0.44
CA LEU A 665 0.60 13.90 -0.58
C LEU A 665 1.32 15.24 -0.48
N LYS A 666 0.83 16.29 -1.15
CA LYS A 666 1.42 17.64 -1.16
C LYS A 666 1.31 18.38 0.18
N GLN A 667 0.44 17.94 1.10
CA GLN A 667 0.47 18.38 2.50
C GLN A 667 1.77 17.94 3.21
N ARG A 668 2.31 16.76 2.85
CA ARG A 668 3.38 16.09 3.61
C ARG A 668 4.75 16.09 2.94
N ALA A 669 4.80 16.01 1.61
CA ALA A 669 6.02 16.02 0.83
C ALA A 669 6.05 17.26 -0.08
N ASN A 670 7.12 18.04 -0.02
CA ASN A 670 7.25 19.30 -0.73
C ASN A 670 7.90 19.09 -2.12
N ILE A 671 7.10 19.22 -3.18
CA ILE A 671 7.56 19.02 -4.56
C ILE A 671 8.68 19.99 -5.01
N GLU A 672 8.73 21.21 -4.45
CA GLU A 672 9.79 22.21 -4.73
C GLU A 672 11.12 21.79 -4.08
N LYS A 673 11.11 21.17 -2.89
CA LYS A 673 12.31 20.54 -2.30
C LYS A 673 12.72 19.28 -3.07
N HIS A 674 11.75 18.47 -3.47
CA HIS A 674 11.99 17.19 -4.12
C HIS A 674 12.73 17.33 -5.46
N PHE A 675 12.23 18.17 -6.39
CA PHE A 675 12.91 18.30 -7.69
C PHE A 675 14.33 18.89 -7.55
N ARG A 676 14.55 19.82 -6.59
CA ARG A 676 15.87 20.38 -6.29
C ARG A 676 16.84 19.31 -5.82
N GLN A 677 16.42 18.48 -4.87
CA GLN A 677 17.25 17.39 -4.34
C GLN A 677 17.56 16.35 -5.41
N THR A 678 16.59 15.95 -6.24
CA THR A 678 16.86 15.02 -7.36
C THR A 678 17.78 15.64 -8.41
N GLN A 679 17.52 16.87 -8.85
CA GLN A 679 18.35 17.56 -9.84
C GLN A 679 19.81 17.71 -9.37
N PHE A 680 20.01 18.05 -8.09
CA PHE A 680 21.32 18.24 -7.52
C PHE A 680 22.09 16.92 -7.39
N TRP A 681 21.53 15.92 -6.71
CA TRP A 681 22.27 14.70 -6.35
C TRP A 681 22.33 13.63 -7.46
N MET A 682 21.40 13.65 -8.43
CA MET A 682 21.39 12.70 -9.56
C MET A 682 22.13 13.22 -10.81
N THR A 683 22.75 14.40 -10.75
CA THR A 683 23.63 14.91 -11.82
C THR A 683 25.08 14.97 -11.33
N PRO A 684 26.10 15.01 -12.22
CA PRO A 684 27.49 15.11 -11.79
C PRO A 684 27.93 16.55 -11.50
N ASP A 685 27.06 17.55 -11.67
CA ASP A 685 27.48 18.95 -11.71
C ASP A 685 27.97 19.47 -10.34
N TYR A 686 27.53 18.88 -9.23
CA TYR A 686 28.06 19.18 -7.88
C TYR A 686 29.53 18.76 -7.67
N SER A 687 30.06 17.82 -8.48
CA SER A 687 31.46 17.36 -8.39
C SER A 687 32.52 18.42 -8.78
N LYS A 688 32.07 19.62 -9.15
CA LYS A 688 32.87 20.76 -9.63
C LYS A 688 32.78 21.98 -8.69
N LEU A 689 32.03 21.88 -7.60
CA LEU A 689 31.86 22.96 -6.62
C LEU A 689 32.98 22.93 -5.58
N ASP A 690 33.34 24.11 -5.06
CA ASP A 690 34.09 24.25 -3.81
C ASP A 690 33.16 24.14 -2.59
N GLU A 691 33.73 24.12 -1.38
CA GLU A 691 32.98 23.89 -0.12
C GLU A 691 31.95 24.99 0.16
N ASP A 692 32.28 26.26 -0.11
CA ASP A 692 31.39 27.41 0.07
C ASP A 692 30.18 27.36 -0.90
N ALA A 693 30.44 27.11 -2.19
CA ALA A 693 29.39 26.97 -3.20
C ALA A 693 28.52 25.73 -2.96
N LEU A 694 29.12 24.62 -2.52
CA LEU A 694 28.41 23.41 -2.13
C LEU A 694 27.44 23.69 -0.98
N GLN A 695 27.90 24.31 0.12
CA GLN A 695 27.04 24.67 1.26
C GLN A 695 25.91 25.62 0.86
N MET A 696 26.19 26.62 0.01
CA MET A 696 25.17 27.58 -0.45
C MET A 696 24.05 26.91 -1.26
N GLU A 697 24.40 26.00 -2.18
CA GLU A 697 23.40 25.22 -2.93
C GLU A 697 22.68 24.21 -2.02
N GLN A 698 23.37 23.56 -1.07
CA GLN A 698 22.73 22.68 -0.10
C GLN A 698 21.67 23.41 0.75
N TYR A 699 21.94 24.64 1.18
CA TYR A 699 20.95 25.47 1.87
C TYR A 699 19.70 25.71 1.01
N SER A 700 19.88 25.92 -0.30
CA SER A 700 18.81 26.14 -1.29
C SER A 700 17.91 24.90 -1.52
N ILE A 701 18.47 23.68 -1.47
CA ILE A 701 17.72 22.43 -1.73
C ILE A 701 17.06 21.84 -0.47
N TYR A 702 17.60 22.10 0.72
CA TYR A 702 17.04 21.60 2.00
C TYR A 702 16.17 22.62 2.74
N SER A 703 16.40 23.93 2.57
CA SER A 703 15.54 25.04 3.02
C SER A 703 14.91 24.87 4.42
N GLY A 704 15.65 25.30 5.46
CA GLY A 704 15.24 25.27 6.87
C GLY A 704 15.53 23.96 7.62
N GLU A 705 15.75 22.87 6.88
CA GLU A 705 16.31 21.61 7.36
C GLU A 705 17.85 21.65 7.33
N PRO A 706 18.55 20.75 8.05
CA PRO A 706 20.01 20.65 7.96
C PRO A 706 20.44 20.22 6.56
N GLU A 707 21.66 20.58 6.17
CA GLU A 707 22.31 20.10 4.95
C GLU A 707 22.64 18.60 5.03
N TYR A 708 23.27 18.05 4.00
CA TYR A 708 23.78 16.68 3.98
C TYR A 708 25.27 16.70 4.31
N GLU A 709 25.60 16.24 5.52
CA GLU A 709 26.97 16.14 6.00
C GLU A 709 27.63 14.88 5.42
N PHE A 710 28.74 15.04 4.69
CA PHE A 710 29.57 13.93 4.24
C PHE A 710 31.06 14.23 4.41
N THR A 711 31.89 13.18 4.36
CA THR A 711 33.36 13.25 4.58
C THR A 711 34.14 12.61 3.43
N ASP A 712 33.41 12.23 2.38
CA ASP A 712 33.86 11.49 1.22
C ASP A 712 34.50 12.43 0.19
N LYS A 713 35.65 12.06 -0.35
CA LYS A 713 36.31 12.85 -1.39
C LYS A 713 35.57 12.67 -2.72
N LEU A 714 35.01 13.77 -3.25
CA LEU A 714 34.31 13.77 -4.53
C LEU A 714 35.23 13.37 -5.69
N VAL A 715 34.68 12.58 -6.61
CA VAL A 715 35.32 12.15 -7.86
C VAL A 715 34.88 13.08 -8.98
N SER A 716 35.82 13.76 -9.63
CA SER A 716 35.52 14.78 -10.65
C SER A 716 34.75 14.19 -11.84
N GLY A 717 33.61 14.80 -12.17
CA GLY A 717 32.71 14.33 -13.23
C GLY A 717 31.74 13.21 -12.81
N VAL A 718 31.80 12.74 -11.56
CA VAL A 718 30.94 11.68 -11.01
C VAL A 718 30.23 12.14 -9.73
N GLY A 719 30.95 12.73 -8.77
CA GLY A 719 30.43 13.10 -7.45
C GLY A 719 30.82 12.08 -6.37
N LEU A 720 29.86 11.70 -5.53
CA LEU A 720 30.02 10.61 -4.55
C LEU A 720 30.13 9.27 -5.30
N SER A 721 31.19 8.50 -5.02
CA SER A 721 31.46 7.22 -5.69
C SER A 721 32.45 6.38 -4.88
N VAL A 722 32.02 5.21 -4.40
CA VAL A 722 32.90 4.28 -3.68
C VAL A 722 33.82 3.48 -4.62
N ASP A 723 33.46 3.29 -5.90
CA ASP A 723 34.29 2.58 -6.89
C ASP A 723 35.04 3.49 -7.87
N GLY A 724 34.98 4.81 -7.67
CA GLY A 724 35.64 5.81 -8.49
C GLY A 724 35.10 5.95 -9.92
N THR A 725 34.03 5.23 -10.28
CA THR A 725 33.54 5.11 -11.67
C THR A 725 32.05 5.43 -11.79
N HIS A 726 31.23 4.89 -10.89
CA HIS A 726 29.77 5.04 -10.91
C HIS A 726 29.32 5.94 -9.77
N GLN A 727 28.32 6.80 -10.00
CA GLN A 727 27.78 7.67 -8.96
C GLN A 727 26.92 6.88 -7.96
N ASP A 728 27.08 7.19 -6.68
CA ASP A 728 26.25 6.71 -5.56
C ASP A 728 25.29 7.81 -5.07
N LEU A 729 24.14 7.42 -4.51
CA LEU A 729 23.25 8.37 -3.81
C LEU A 729 23.51 8.31 -2.30
N GLY A 730 24.66 8.87 -1.91
CA GLY A 730 25.12 9.02 -0.53
C GLY A 730 26.61 8.72 -0.35
N GLY A 731 27.20 9.24 0.73
CA GLY A 731 28.56 8.91 1.17
C GLY A 731 28.65 7.52 1.82
N TYR A 732 29.86 7.03 1.98
CA TYR A 732 30.14 5.71 2.55
C TYR A 732 29.63 5.61 3.99
N ASN A 733 28.78 4.61 4.25
CA ASN A 733 28.06 4.39 5.51
C ASN A 733 27.20 5.59 5.99
N ARG A 734 26.68 6.41 5.06
CA ARG A 734 25.73 7.51 5.33
C ARG A 734 24.36 7.24 4.70
N GLU A 735 23.40 8.11 5.01
CA GLU A 735 22.06 8.07 4.41
C GLU A 735 22.07 8.50 2.93
N SER A 736 20.96 8.27 2.24
CA SER A 736 20.69 8.89 0.95
C SER A 736 20.35 10.37 1.13
N PRO A 737 20.91 11.29 0.32
CA PRO A 737 20.63 12.72 0.43
C PRO A 737 19.22 13.11 -0.08
N LEU A 738 18.48 12.19 -0.69
CA LEU A 738 17.13 12.42 -1.22
C LEU A 738 16.06 12.41 -0.10
N ARG A 739 16.24 13.27 0.91
CA ARG A 739 15.42 13.29 2.13
C ARG A 739 13.92 13.54 1.87
N GLU A 740 13.57 14.27 0.80
CA GLU A 740 12.17 14.49 0.42
C GLU A 740 11.53 13.30 -0.30
N LEU A 741 12.33 12.46 -0.99
CA LEU A 741 11.87 11.18 -1.53
C LEU A 741 11.47 10.24 -0.37
N GLU A 742 12.30 10.16 0.68
CA GLU A 742 11.98 9.35 1.86
C GLU A 742 10.62 9.78 2.47
N LYS A 743 10.41 11.09 2.67
CA LYS A 743 9.13 11.63 3.15
C LYS A 743 7.96 11.28 2.21
N LEU A 744 8.16 11.33 0.89
CA LEU A 744 7.15 10.99 -0.11
C LEU A 744 6.76 9.51 -0.07
N LEU A 745 7.75 8.60 0.02
CA LEU A 745 7.51 7.15 0.14
C LEU A 745 6.75 6.83 1.43
N TYR A 746 7.22 7.35 2.57
CA TYR A 746 6.56 7.17 3.87
C TYR A 746 5.16 7.78 3.91
N ALA A 747 4.94 8.97 3.33
CA ALA A 747 3.61 9.57 3.20
C ALA A 747 2.67 8.69 2.36
N THR A 748 3.16 8.11 1.27
CA THR A 748 2.38 7.26 0.36
C THR A 748 1.90 5.99 1.07
N VAL A 749 2.80 5.25 1.74
CA VAL A 749 2.41 4.01 2.45
C VAL A 749 1.56 4.30 3.70
N THR A 750 1.81 5.41 4.40
CA THR A 750 0.99 5.84 5.55
C THR A 750 -0.42 6.22 5.13
N LEU A 751 -0.61 6.88 3.97
CA LEU A 751 -1.93 7.19 3.44
C LEU A 751 -2.69 5.94 3.02
N ILE A 752 -2.01 4.93 2.46
CA ILE A 752 -2.64 3.66 2.07
C ILE A 752 -3.10 2.87 3.31
N GLU A 753 -2.20 2.59 4.24
CA GLU A 753 -2.52 1.79 5.45
C GLU A 753 -3.45 2.58 6.40
N GLY A 754 -3.20 3.87 6.60
CA GLY A 754 -4.02 4.73 7.46
C GLY A 754 -5.46 4.87 6.97
N THR A 755 -5.68 4.92 5.65
CA THR A 755 -7.03 4.87 5.08
C THR A 755 -7.69 3.52 5.34
N MET A 756 -6.99 2.41 5.11
CA MET A 756 -7.53 1.07 5.34
C MET A 756 -7.92 0.82 6.80
N GLN A 757 -7.10 1.28 7.76
CA GLN A 757 -7.42 1.17 9.18
C GLN A 757 -8.53 2.14 9.62
N LEU A 758 -8.60 3.35 9.02
CA LEU A 758 -9.69 4.28 9.28
C LEU A 758 -11.03 3.72 8.83
N ASP A 759 -11.10 3.11 7.63
CA ASP A 759 -12.31 2.45 7.15
C ASP A 759 -12.71 1.25 8.04
N LYS A 760 -11.74 0.49 8.57
CA LYS A 760 -12.02 -0.61 9.53
C LYS A 760 -12.72 -0.09 10.78
N GLU A 761 -12.21 0.97 11.40
CA GLU A 761 -12.86 1.61 12.56
C GLU A 761 -14.21 2.27 12.17
N PHE A 762 -14.32 2.87 10.98
CA PHE A 762 -15.59 3.41 10.47
C PHE A 762 -16.68 2.32 10.33
N PHE A 763 -16.37 1.17 9.71
CA PHE A 763 -17.35 0.08 9.55
C PHE A 763 -17.72 -0.60 10.87
N LYS A 764 -16.76 -0.76 11.78
CA LYS A 764 -16.98 -1.21 13.15
C LYS A 764 -17.93 -0.28 13.92
N GLN A 765 -17.75 1.04 13.80
CA GLN A 765 -18.65 2.03 14.40
C GLN A 765 -20.02 2.08 13.69
N LEU A 766 -20.06 1.88 12.37
CA LEU A 766 -21.31 1.84 11.59
C LEU A 766 -22.18 0.65 12.03
N GLN A 767 -21.59 -0.54 12.18
CA GLN A 767 -22.29 -1.71 12.70
C GLN A 767 -22.85 -1.47 14.11
N GLN A 768 -22.10 -0.79 14.98
CA GLN A 768 -22.56 -0.41 16.32
C GLN A 768 -23.75 0.56 16.27
N VAL A 769 -23.72 1.55 15.37
CA VAL A 769 -24.83 2.49 15.13
C VAL A 769 -26.07 1.76 14.62
N GLU A 770 -25.93 0.86 13.65
CA GLU A 770 -27.05 0.08 13.10
C GLU A 770 -27.69 -0.83 14.16
N LYS A 771 -26.90 -1.45 15.04
CA LYS A 771 -27.39 -2.25 16.18
C LYS A 771 -28.13 -1.40 17.23
N ILE A 772 -27.72 -0.16 17.44
CA ILE A 772 -28.43 0.80 18.31
C ILE A 772 -29.74 1.26 17.66
N LEU A 773 -29.75 1.56 16.36
CA LEU A 773 -30.93 2.04 15.64
C LEU A 773 -31.99 0.95 15.44
N SER A 774 -31.59 -0.28 15.10
CA SER A 774 -32.50 -1.45 15.08
C SER A 774 -33.07 -1.79 16.46
N GLY A 775 -32.34 -1.46 17.54
CA GLY A 775 -32.73 -1.77 18.91
C GLY A 775 -32.27 -3.14 19.42
N GLU A 776 -31.37 -3.81 18.69
CA GLU A 776 -30.59 -4.95 19.20
C GLU A 776 -29.82 -4.53 20.48
N ILE A 777 -29.17 -3.36 20.42
CA ILE A 777 -28.51 -2.73 21.57
C ILE A 777 -29.41 -1.60 22.08
N LYS A 778 -30.00 -1.80 23.27
CA LYS A 778 -30.80 -0.78 23.95
C LYS A 778 -29.89 0.17 24.72
N THR A 779 -29.98 1.46 24.40
CA THR A 779 -29.26 2.54 25.08
C THR A 779 -30.07 3.84 25.04
N ASP A 780 -29.61 4.89 25.72
CA ASP A 780 -30.27 6.19 25.73
C ASP A 780 -30.00 7.03 24.46
N ALA A 781 -30.74 8.14 24.32
CA ALA A 781 -30.64 9.02 23.16
C ALA A 781 -29.26 9.68 23.04
N ASN A 782 -28.62 10.06 24.16
CA ASN A 782 -27.30 10.68 24.16
C ASN A 782 -26.26 9.71 23.59
N SER A 783 -26.23 8.47 24.09
CA SER A 783 -25.36 7.40 23.62
C SER A 783 -25.58 7.08 22.13
N CYS A 784 -26.83 7.17 21.65
CA CYS A 784 -27.15 7.03 20.24
C CYS A 784 -26.58 8.19 19.40
N PHE A 785 -26.75 9.45 19.83
CA PHE A 785 -26.22 10.60 19.10
C PHE A 785 -24.69 10.67 19.15
N GLU A 786 -24.06 10.37 20.29
CA GLU A 786 -22.61 10.21 20.42
C GLU A 786 -22.08 9.14 19.45
N ALA A 787 -22.71 7.97 19.36
CA ALA A 787 -22.29 6.90 18.46
C ALA A 787 -22.35 7.33 16.97
N VAL A 788 -23.38 8.08 16.58
CA VAL A 788 -23.51 8.65 15.22
C VAL A 788 -22.52 9.80 14.99
N ALA A 789 -22.22 10.61 16.02
CA ALA A 789 -21.24 11.69 15.93
C ALA A 789 -19.80 11.16 15.80
N LEU A 790 -19.43 10.12 16.55
CA LEU A 790 -18.16 9.39 16.41
C LEU A 790 -17.98 8.80 15.02
N LEU A 791 -19.06 8.31 14.40
CA LEU A 791 -19.03 7.80 13.03
C LEU A 791 -18.71 8.89 11.99
N LEU A 792 -19.03 10.17 12.28
CA LEU A 792 -18.68 11.30 11.41
C LEU A 792 -17.18 11.62 11.44
N ASP A 793 -16.55 11.50 12.62
CA ASP A 793 -15.11 11.72 12.81
C ASP A 793 -14.26 10.65 12.11
N LEU A 794 -14.76 9.42 12.05
CA LEU A 794 -14.11 8.28 11.38
C LEU A 794 -14.27 8.28 9.85
N ALA A 795 -15.01 9.22 9.26
CA ALA A 795 -15.12 9.34 7.80
C ALA A 795 -13.81 9.84 7.17
N ARG A 796 -13.40 9.28 6.01
CA ARG A 796 -12.14 9.66 5.32
C ARG A 796 -12.04 11.18 5.08
N PRO A 797 -10.84 11.79 5.18
CA PRO A 797 -10.60 13.20 4.84
C PRO A 797 -11.16 13.57 3.46
N GLY A 798 -11.76 14.77 3.37
CA GLY A 798 -12.45 15.27 2.17
C GLY A 798 -13.54 14.36 1.58
N CYS A 799 -14.11 13.39 2.32
CA CYS A 799 -14.99 12.36 1.76
C CYS A 799 -16.49 12.60 2.04
N HIS A 800 -17.14 13.40 1.18
CA HIS A 800 -18.54 13.80 1.39
C HIS A 800 -19.55 12.64 1.41
N PHE A 801 -19.34 11.54 0.67
CA PHE A 801 -20.37 10.49 0.59
C PHE A 801 -20.48 9.65 1.87
N GLN A 802 -19.37 9.42 2.59
CA GLN A 802 -19.40 8.85 3.94
C GLN A 802 -20.14 9.80 4.89
N LYS A 803 -19.81 11.10 4.89
CA LYS A 803 -20.48 12.10 5.74
C LYS A 803 -22.00 12.21 5.46
N ARG A 804 -22.42 12.09 4.19
CA ARG A 804 -23.83 11.98 3.79
C ARG A 804 -24.53 10.74 4.36
N LEU A 805 -23.84 9.59 4.41
CA LEU A 805 -24.39 8.37 5.00
C LEU A 805 -24.62 8.55 6.51
N VAL A 806 -23.65 9.12 7.24
CA VAL A 806 -23.79 9.42 8.68
C VAL A 806 -24.93 10.40 8.95
N LEU A 807 -25.09 11.44 8.11
CA LEU A 807 -26.24 12.36 8.20
C LEU A 807 -27.59 11.62 8.07
N SER A 808 -27.67 10.55 7.27
CA SER A 808 -28.90 9.74 7.17
C SER A 808 -29.22 9.02 8.48
N TYR A 809 -28.22 8.40 9.12
CA TYR A 809 -28.41 7.77 10.44
C TYR A 809 -28.68 8.79 11.56
N TYR A 810 -28.22 10.04 11.42
CA TYR A 810 -28.54 11.11 12.38
C TYR A 810 -30.00 11.56 12.31
N GLU A 811 -30.57 11.71 11.11
CA GLU A 811 -32.00 11.99 10.96
C GLU A 811 -32.85 10.79 11.43
N GLU A 812 -32.40 9.54 11.20
CA GLU A 812 -33.05 8.34 11.73
C GLU A 812 -32.99 8.27 13.28
N ALA A 813 -31.85 8.61 13.88
CA ALA A 813 -31.71 8.70 15.34
C ALA A 813 -32.67 9.74 15.95
N LYS A 814 -32.84 10.89 15.31
CA LYS A 814 -33.81 11.92 15.73
C LYS A 814 -35.26 11.45 15.61
N LEU A 815 -35.60 10.69 14.56
CA LEU A 815 -36.92 10.05 14.44
C LEU A 815 -37.16 8.97 15.50
N LYS A 816 -36.11 8.26 15.94
CA LYS A 816 -36.17 7.27 17.03
C LYS A 816 -36.32 7.92 18.42
N TYR A 817 -35.73 9.10 18.63
CA TYR A 817 -35.77 9.83 19.90
C TYR A 817 -36.32 11.27 19.73
N PRO A 818 -37.59 11.44 19.31
CA PRO A 818 -38.15 12.71 18.80
C PRO A 818 -38.38 13.81 19.84
N SER A 819 -37.92 13.63 21.07
CA SER A 819 -38.00 14.63 22.16
C SER A 819 -36.71 14.71 22.98
N ALA A 820 -35.61 14.11 22.51
CA ALA A 820 -34.30 14.26 23.09
C ALA A 820 -33.62 15.56 22.56
N PRO A 821 -32.84 16.28 23.40
CA PRO A 821 -32.15 17.48 22.97
C PRO A 821 -30.99 17.16 22.00
N THR A 822 -30.83 17.97 20.96
CA THR A 822 -29.88 17.75 19.85
C THR A 822 -28.82 18.84 19.68
N ASP A 823 -28.81 19.84 20.58
CA ASP A 823 -28.03 21.08 20.47
C ASP A 823 -26.52 20.86 20.24
N ALA A 824 -25.94 19.83 20.87
CA ALA A 824 -24.51 19.49 20.78
C ALA A 824 -24.08 18.91 19.41
N TYR A 825 -25.04 18.50 18.57
CA TYR A 825 -24.80 17.74 17.35
C TYR A 825 -25.37 18.43 16.09
N ASP A 826 -26.48 19.16 16.20
CA ASP A 826 -27.12 19.79 15.03
C ASP A 826 -26.18 20.77 14.29
N SER A 827 -25.26 21.45 14.99
CA SER A 827 -24.25 22.33 14.40
C SER A 827 -23.41 21.62 13.31
N ARG A 828 -22.78 20.48 13.63
CA ARG A 828 -21.92 19.75 12.69
C ARG A 828 -22.71 19.05 11.58
N PHE A 829 -23.89 18.51 11.89
CA PHE A 829 -24.74 17.87 10.87
C PHE A 829 -25.38 18.88 9.90
N GLN A 830 -25.69 20.10 10.35
CA GLN A 830 -26.14 21.18 9.48
C GLN A 830 -25.05 21.61 8.48
N VAL A 831 -23.76 21.58 8.85
CA VAL A 831 -22.66 21.80 7.89
C VAL A 831 -22.64 20.72 6.81
N VAL A 832 -22.77 19.44 7.18
CA VAL A 832 -22.84 18.34 6.20
C VAL A 832 -24.06 18.48 5.28
N ALA A 833 -25.22 18.87 5.81
CA ALA A 833 -26.43 19.11 5.03
C ALA A 833 -26.26 20.28 4.03
N LYS A 834 -25.67 21.40 4.46
CA LYS A 834 -25.35 22.55 3.60
C LYS A 834 -24.41 22.17 2.46
N THR A 835 -23.33 21.44 2.74
CA THR A 835 -22.40 20.91 1.73
C THR A 835 -23.11 19.95 0.76
N ASN A 836 -24.04 19.13 1.26
CA ASN A 836 -24.81 18.20 0.43
C ASN A 836 -25.75 18.91 -0.55
N ALA A 837 -26.43 19.98 -0.12
CA ALA A 837 -27.24 20.83 -0.99
C ALA A 837 -26.36 21.52 -2.06
N ALA A 838 -25.25 22.13 -1.65
CA ALA A 838 -24.32 22.81 -2.55
C ALA A 838 -23.78 21.89 -3.66
N ILE A 839 -23.33 20.67 -3.32
CA ILE A 839 -22.85 19.68 -4.30
C ILE A 839 -23.96 19.27 -5.28
N THR A 840 -25.22 19.22 -4.83
CA THR A 840 -26.37 18.86 -5.68
C THR A 840 -26.66 19.98 -6.70
N ILE A 841 -26.67 21.23 -6.25
CA ILE A 841 -26.82 22.42 -7.11
C ILE A 841 -25.66 22.50 -8.13
N GLN A 842 -24.42 22.27 -7.70
CA GLN A 842 -23.24 22.29 -8.58
C GLN A 842 -23.29 21.22 -9.69
N ARG A 843 -23.85 20.03 -9.41
CA ARG A 843 -24.03 18.97 -10.43
C ARG A 843 -25.07 19.39 -11.47
N PHE A 844 -26.26 19.77 -11.01
CA PHE A 844 -27.34 20.26 -11.87
C PHE A 844 -26.89 21.43 -12.78
N TRP A 845 -26.10 22.37 -12.25
CA TRP A 845 -25.62 23.50 -13.03
C TRP A 845 -24.58 23.11 -14.10
N ARG A 846 -23.72 22.11 -13.84
CA ARG A 846 -22.77 21.58 -14.84
C ARG A 846 -23.48 20.93 -16.02
N GLU A 847 -24.54 20.17 -15.76
CA GLU A 847 -25.39 19.54 -16.79
C GLU A 847 -26.20 20.59 -17.56
N THR A 848 -26.85 21.53 -16.84
CA THR A 848 -27.63 22.61 -17.44
C THR A 848 -26.77 23.53 -18.33
N ARG A 849 -25.53 23.83 -17.93
CA ARG A 849 -24.60 24.63 -18.74
C ARG A 849 -24.24 23.98 -20.07
N LYS A 850 -24.10 22.64 -20.13
CA LYS A 850 -23.92 21.91 -21.39
C LYS A 850 -25.16 22.02 -22.27
N ASN A 851 -26.32 21.68 -21.72
CA ASN A 851 -27.60 21.72 -22.44
C ASN A 851 -27.98 23.12 -22.97
N LEU A 852 -27.45 24.19 -22.38
CA LEU A 852 -27.61 25.57 -22.88
C LEU A 852 -26.59 25.91 -23.98
N SER A 853 -25.34 25.46 -23.87
CA SER A 853 -24.32 25.63 -24.91
C SER A 853 -24.70 24.88 -26.19
N GLU A 854 -25.07 23.61 -26.05
CA GLU A 854 -25.50 22.75 -27.15
C GLU A 854 -26.76 23.30 -27.84
N LYS A 855 -27.61 24.04 -27.12
CA LYS A 855 -28.76 24.76 -27.71
C LYS A 855 -28.38 26.04 -28.43
N SER A 856 -27.44 26.85 -27.93
CA SER A 856 -26.97 28.03 -28.66
C SER A 856 -26.27 27.65 -29.96
N ASP A 857 -25.59 26.51 -30.00
CA ASP A 857 -24.96 25.99 -31.21
C ASP A 857 -26.05 25.56 -32.23
N ILE A 858 -27.09 24.82 -31.80
CA ILE A 858 -28.23 24.43 -32.65
C ILE A 858 -29.05 25.63 -33.16
N GLU A 859 -29.19 26.71 -32.37
CA GLU A 859 -29.85 27.95 -32.83
C GLU A 859 -28.99 28.78 -33.81
N SER A 860 -27.71 28.43 -33.97
CA SER A 860 -26.82 29.03 -34.98
C SER A 860 -26.88 28.31 -36.34
N GLU A 861 -27.28 27.03 -36.39
CA GLU A 861 -27.42 26.25 -37.63
C GLU A 861 -28.78 26.42 -38.34
N LYS A 862 -29.74 27.14 -37.75
CA LYS A 862 -31.02 27.43 -38.41
C LYS A 862 -30.84 28.42 -39.57
N PRO A 863 -31.36 28.13 -40.79
CA PRO A 863 -31.28 29.05 -41.93
C PRO A 863 -32.08 30.34 -41.67
N GLU A 864 -31.61 31.45 -42.25
CA GLU A 864 -32.09 32.81 -41.95
C GLU A 864 -33.58 33.06 -42.26
N SER A 865 -34.22 32.18 -43.03
CA SER A 865 -35.61 32.31 -43.50
C SER A 865 -36.69 32.35 -42.40
N GLU A 866 -36.37 31.94 -41.16
CA GLU A 866 -37.33 31.99 -40.04
C GLU A 866 -37.20 33.24 -39.15
N ARG A 867 -36.22 34.13 -39.38
CA ARG A 867 -36.02 35.34 -38.54
C ARG A 867 -36.92 36.51 -38.98
N THR A 868 -38.24 36.29 -38.98
CA THR A 868 -39.22 37.36 -39.22
C THR A 868 -39.16 38.41 -38.11
N THR A 869 -38.88 39.65 -38.48
CA THR A 869 -38.92 40.81 -37.57
C THR A 869 -40.35 41.09 -37.11
N ASP A 870 -40.55 41.28 -35.81
CA ASP A 870 -41.65 42.12 -35.33
C ASP A 870 -41.08 43.26 -34.47
N LYS A 871 -41.49 44.50 -34.79
CA LYS A 871 -40.94 45.75 -34.24
C LYS A 871 -42.08 46.59 -33.67
N ARG A 872 -42.46 46.36 -32.41
CA ARG A 872 -43.32 47.26 -31.62
C ARG A 872 -43.02 47.15 -30.11
N LEU A 873 -43.16 48.20 -29.30
CA LEU A 873 -42.89 49.64 -29.50
C LEU A 873 -43.03 50.32 -28.12
N ILE A 874 -41.97 51.01 -27.66
CA ILE A 874 -41.89 51.79 -26.39
C ILE A 874 -42.02 50.92 -25.12
#